data_AF-A0A0A5I0Z1-F1
#
_entry.id   AF-A0A0A5I0Z1-F1
#
_cell.length_a   1.000
_cell.length_b   1.000
_cell.length_c   1.000
_cell.angle_alpha   90.00
_cell.angle_beta   90.00
_cell.angle_gamma   90.00
#
_symmetry.space_group_name_H-M   'P 1'
#
loop_
_entity.id
_entity.type
_entity.pdbx_description
1 polymer ?
#
loop_
_entity_poly.entity_id
_entity_poly.type
_entity_poly.pdbx_seq_one_letter_code
_entity_poly.pdbx_strand_id
1 'polypeptide(L)'
;MKLNKVSLALSVAGAVVLSGCGGGSSSSSDSGSSGSSTYSVKAIDGYLKGALVWLDIDGDFVLDDNEPSATSGDGGVANLDVSNVSNPGQYAVVVKAIPGQTIDEDNGPVSTGYVMSAPAGETNVTPLSTLVHVTLKQTTDDDATEEEIEQAKQDAVDKIAADLGIDPDDVLGDFIEEDLDDAAFAAETLVEQDVLPDDEEDLGDAAEGTDDTLLESANTVSSSIKTVNETDPEDYDTIDLDTDTDGDGVPDLLDAFDDDPNEQYDLDGDGTGDNSDLDKDGDGVNNDVDAFPTNASESADFDKDKIGDNADLDDDNDGVKDTDDDYPNDNTRAGDSDGDGTDDLYDEFPDDPELVGDSDGDGVDSATDQYPGDPTRAGDSDGDGVDDLDDEFPDDNTQAGDADGDGVDGLQDAFPGDASESVDTDSDGIGNNADDDDDGDGVIDSLDSDPLDDQVGATDNAKVSSALYGESYAFIFDADIEDNEVTIETMEIDNGIANLVSIAEVNSFGMFEFELGEDSDVVLTSTGWTQLDGQYSLDFSGGSEIIAYATNYPQIVSYSVSAVLTDLEGTVVSTLLTEEEVWDQFEDSSLAFSMGAFMIEAVLTPEEDLYRLYDGDSAWIFKGDGGMSDGEATSLDELTVTTSVGEQVSTGSFVGAYLSGNDGMAAAVELLENNTANFYTMDWENRDPNTFDTYATKVATGTWSDGGVTSVELIELTVPQEALTAWGELWDEGSTTVLFTVYDGVVVRGSVEKADVALDDDDLVFISKTAKDDILDAIKLPFGECYANNAESGATESDFLLAIAGCGGLESKITSEMVVGNTFERFSGDDSSRQYTFVEGGTVHVGKDGIYAFDAQWAIEETTGYLVITDEDGGVWKWALVGKETGSSSDSVSAPLTGYAIAEEGEVDKVWSVKHFETYTDDAGVSVSEIWSETYELVDKAVCPFGEMESGATEQDFDNAITAYQTCTGSTLMASNDDVSGKTILRTNSRGEMRANMYNGDGSGSSYRNGVYTGDFAWSIVDGQKIQVTDPNNTSMVYEQYVIAQRGEDSYQMVVFEPEEGAYWADEYIDSSMENVQECQTGNTEWDEVNDVPLTTATFEEYLEAIDECKSDLAEEVWFSNEFFDRDDRQIVISQTGMDADEKYTFNSDGSGFYTDLGEEPSVDYNFTWTADSENKLLVVTITAGELTAIDYMAIVGTDGKLLSVKALSKANETGWPGIGEDDEGDLWSHVYMIEQVFPEE
;
A
#
# COMPACT_ATOMS: atom_id res chain seq x y z
N MET A 1 51.03 10.37 -15.34
CA MET A 1 52.48 10.63 -15.14
C MET A 1 52.88 11.93 -15.89
N LYS A 2 53.77 12.78 -15.34
CA LYS A 2 54.48 13.92 -16.00
C LYS A 2 53.72 14.83 -17.02
N LEU A 3 53.20 15.95 -16.51
CA LEU A 3 53.02 17.21 -17.27
C LEU A 3 54.29 17.62 -18.02
N ASN A 4 54.27 17.52 -19.36
CA ASN A 4 55.30 18.09 -20.22
C ASN A 4 54.82 19.42 -20.80
N LYS A 5 55.50 20.49 -20.39
CA LYS A 5 55.33 21.84 -20.93
C LYS A 5 55.79 21.90 -22.38
N VAL A 6 54.89 22.17 -23.32
CA VAL A 6 55.28 22.66 -24.65
C VAL A 6 54.90 24.13 -24.79
N SER A 7 55.93 24.97 -24.87
CA SER A 7 55.82 26.38 -25.21
C SER A 7 55.62 26.53 -26.72
N LEU A 8 54.43 26.92 -27.17
CA LEU A 8 54.26 27.39 -28.55
C LEU A 8 54.79 28.83 -28.68
N ALA A 9 55.96 28.96 -29.30
CA ALA A 9 56.53 30.24 -29.68
C ALA A 9 56.37 30.44 -31.19
N LEU A 10 55.31 31.12 -31.63
CA LEU A 10 55.19 31.56 -33.02
C LEU A 10 55.37 33.08 -33.17
N SER A 11 56.52 33.43 -33.75
CA SER A 11 56.72 34.66 -34.49
C SER A 11 56.46 34.40 -35.96
N VAL A 12 55.71 35.26 -36.67
CA VAL A 12 56.16 36.02 -37.86
C VAL A 12 55.01 36.79 -38.52
N ALA A 13 55.38 37.97 -39.01
CA ALA A 13 54.60 39.01 -39.65
C ALA A 13 53.79 38.63 -40.91
N GLY A 14 52.60 39.22 -41.03
CA GLY A 14 51.89 39.42 -42.29
C GLY A 14 51.04 40.70 -42.25
N ALA A 15 51.54 41.77 -42.86
CA ALA A 15 50.83 43.04 -43.01
C ALA A 15 50.08 43.11 -44.34
N VAL A 16 48.88 43.71 -44.39
CA VAL A 16 48.21 44.47 -45.49
C VAL A 16 46.67 44.42 -45.26
N VAL A 17 45.80 45.43 -45.36
CA VAL A 17 45.84 46.89 -45.62
C VAL A 17 44.53 47.51 -45.08
N LEU A 18 44.66 48.64 -44.41
CA LEU A 18 43.59 49.58 -44.02
C LEU A 18 42.89 50.28 -45.21
N SER A 19 41.58 50.47 -45.10
CA SER A 19 40.84 51.67 -45.57
C SER A 19 39.41 51.67 -44.99
N GLY A 20 38.88 52.68 -44.29
CA GLY A 20 39.39 53.97 -43.85
C GLY A 20 38.25 54.99 -43.59
N CYS A 21 38.53 55.95 -42.70
CA CYS A 21 37.99 57.34 -42.64
C CYS A 21 36.59 57.54 -42.04
N GLY A 22 36.32 58.40 -41.04
CA GLY A 22 37.07 59.43 -40.29
C GLY A 22 36.09 60.05 -39.24
N GLY A 23 36.43 60.82 -38.21
CA GLY A 23 37.56 61.69 -37.86
C GLY A 23 36.96 62.96 -37.18
N GLY A 24 37.37 63.34 -35.95
CA GLY A 24 36.57 64.34 -35.19
C GLY A 24 37.11 65.24 -34.05
N SER A 25 38.32 65.07 -33.51
CA SER A 25 39.12 66.07 -32.71
C SER A 25 38.57 66.72 -31.40
N SER A 26 39.31 66.58 -30.28
CA SER A 26 40.13 67.67 -29.68
C SER A 26 40.97 67.22 -28.47
N SER A 27 42.14 67.85 -28.31
CA SER A 27 43.30 67.44 -27.50
C SER A 27 43.46 68.17 -26.16
N SER A 28 43.90 67.46 -25.11
CA SER A 28 44.91 67.97 -24.14
C SER A 28 45.44 66.87 -23.19
N SER A 29 46.77 66.76 -23.13
CA SER A 29 47.65 65.92 -22.29
C SER A 29 47.53 66.17 -20.78
N ASP A 30 47.61 65.14 -19.92
CA ASP A 30 48.89 64.65 -19.33
C ASP A 30 48.65 63.58 -18.22
N SER A 31 49.70 62.80 -17.94
CA SER A 31 49.95 61.82 -16.87
C SER A 31 49.40 60.40 -17.02
N GLY A 32 50.34 59.44 -17.15
CA GLY A 32 50.07 58.02 -17.34
C GLY A 32 49.52 57.31 -16.10
N SER A 33 48.71 56.31 -16.39
CA SER A 33 48.34 55.17 -15.54
C SER A 33 48.33 53.96 -16.47
N SER A 34 48.84 52.83 -15.99
CA SER A 34 48.84 51.54 -16.69
C SER A 34 47.48 51.29 -17.36
N GLY A 35 47.46 51.05 -18.67
CA GLY A 35 46.25 50.65 -19.36
C GLY A 35 45.94 49.21 -18.95
N SER A 36 44.79 49.00 -18.34
CA SER A 36 44.17 47.68 -18.28
C SER A 36 43.62 47.40 -19.69
N SER A 37 43.95 46.24 -20.26
CA SER A 37 43.29 45.73 -21.46
C SER A 37 42.05 44.97 -21.01
N THR A 38 40.90 45.36 -21.53
CA THR A 38 39.60 44.73 -21.23
C THR A 38 39.14 43.90 -22.43
N TYR A 39 38.63 42.69 -22.18
CA TYR A 39 37.94 41.83 -23.16
C TYR A 39 36.45 41.86 -22.83
N SER A 40 35.59 42.09 -23.82
CA SER A 40 34.15 42.30 -23.60
C SER A 40 33.39 41.11 -24.17
N VAL A 41 32.53 40.52 -23.35
CA VAL A 41 31.69 39.36 -23.65
C VAL A 41 30.24 39.75 -23.38
N LYS A 42 29.30 39.14 -24.11
CA LYS A 42 27.85 39.20 -23.84
C LYS A 42 27.34 37.80 -23.49
N ALA A 43 26.56 37.70 -22.41
CA ALA A 43 25.78 36.52 -22.05
C ALA A 43 24.32 36.72 -22.52
N ILE A 44 23.80 35.79 -23.32
CA ILE A 44 22.54 35.94 -24.06
C ILE A 44 21.75 34.62 -24.08
N ASP A 45 20.71 34.54 -23.27
CA ASP A 45 19.54 33.65 -23.36
C ASP A 45 18.35 34.58 -23.65
N GLY A 46 17.89 35.32 -22.65
CA GLY A 46 17.71 36.77 -22.70
C GLY A 46 19.01 37.50 -22.28
N TYR A 47 19.03 38.84 -22.24
CA TYR A 47 20.26 39.50 -21.76
C TYR A 47 20.51 39.21 -20.26
N LEU A 48 21.41 38.27 -19.98
CA LEU A 48 21.66 37.78 -18.62
C LEU A 48 22.43 38.79 -17.79
N LYS A 49 21.78 39.32 -16.75
CA LYS A 49 22.37 40.28 -15.83
C LYS A 49 22.64 39.65 -14.47
N GLY A 50 23.89 39.69 -14.03
CA GLY A 50 24.31 39.08 -12.77
C GLY A 50 24.92 37.68 -12.93
N ALA A 51 25.04 37.18 -14.16
CA ALA A 51 25.74 35.95 -14.48
C ALA A 51 27.25 36.10 -14.27
N LEU A 52 27.91 35.01 -13.90
CA LEU A 52 29.37 34.94 -13.79
C LEU A 52 29.96 34.61 -15.15
N VAL A 53 30.98 35.35 -15.59
CA VAL A 53 31.60 35.18 -16.91
C VAL A 53 33.12 35.11 -16.75
N TRP A 54 33.77 34.14 -17.39
CA TRP A 54 35.22 34.02 -17.38
C TRP A 54 35.77 33.55 -18.71
N LEU A 55 37.08 33.72 -18.85
CA LEU A 55 37.86 33.26 -19.98
C LEU A 55 38.58 31.99 -19.55
N ASP A 56 38.23 30.86 -20.16
CA ASP A 56 38.77 29.55 -19.82
C ASP A 56 40.15 29.36 -20.45
N ILE A 57 41.20 29.38 -19.63
CA ILE A 57 42.60 29.38 -20.08
C ILE A 57 43.18 27.97 -20.12
N ASP A 58 42.76 27.11 -19.20
CA ASP A 58 43.17 25.71 -19.04
C ASP A 58 42.46 24.81 -20.04
N GLY A 59 41.24 25.17 -20.41
CA GLY A 59 40.32 24.32 -21.16
C GLY A 59 39.56 23.34 -20.27
N ASP A 60 39.46 23.59 -18.96
CA ASP A 60 38.78 22.71 -18.00
C ASP A 60 37.37 23.21 -17.61
N PHE A 61 36.89 24.28 -18.27
CA PHE A 61 35.60 24.92 -18.03
C PHE A 61 35.36 25.46 -16.62
N VAL A 62 36.25 25.23 -15.64
CA VAL A 62 36.04 25.61 -14.24
C VAL A 62 36.69 26.96 -13.96
N LEU A 63 35.96 27.86 -13.27
CA LEU A 63 36.54 29.15 -12.91
C LEU A 63 37.72 29.01 -11.93
N ASP A 64 38.90 29.35 -12.43
CA ASP A 64 40.14 29.15 -11.73
C ASP A 64 40.79 30.48 -11.26
N ASP A 65 41.65 30.43 -10.22
CA ASP A 65 42.18 31.61 -9.51
C ASP A 65 43.01 32.55 -10.45
N ASN A 66 43.46 32.02 -11.60
CA ASN A 66 44.28 32.72 -12.58
C ASN A 66 43.50 33.29 -13.77
N GLU A 67 42.19 33.06 -13.83
CA GLU A 67 41.38 33.38 -14.98
C GLU A 67 40.73 34.75 -14.88
N PRO A 68 40.74 35.54 -15.97
CA PRO A 68 40.00 36.80 -16.01
C PRO A 68 38.48 36.55 -15.95
N SER A 69 37.86 36.91 -14.82
CA SER A 69 36.41 36.84 -14.64
C SER A 69 35.75 38.20 -14.37
N ALA A 70 34.46 38.30 -14.65
CA ALA A 70 33.59 39.43 -14.27
C ALA A 70 32.13 38.97 -14.16
N THR A 71 31.31 39.78 -13.50
CA THR A 71 29.85 39.60 -13.49
C THR A 71 29.23 40.43 -14.62
N SER A 72 28.26 39.85 -15.34
CA SER A 72 27.54 40.55 -16.40
C SER A 72 26.69 41.71 -15.87
N GLY A 73 26.58 42.77 -16.67
CA GLY A 73 25.81 43.99 -16.36
C GLY A 73 24.52 44.09 -17.17
N ASP A 74 23.99 45.31 -17.28
CA ASP A 74 22.84 45.60 -18.16
C ASP A 74 23.16 45.20 -19.61
N GLY A 75 22.23 44.50 -20.28
CA GLY A 75 22.42 44.00 -21.65
C GLY A 75 23.45 42.88 -21.77
N GLY A 76 23.60 42.03 -20.75
CA GLY A 76 24.47 40.84 -20.79
C GLY A 76 25.99 41.11 -20.73
N VAL A 77 26.43 42.38 -20.70
CA VAL A 77 27.85 42.71 -20.94
C VAL A 77 28.74 42.45 -19.72
N ALA A 78 29.76 41.60 -19.88
CA ALA A 78 30.85 41.39 -18.95
C ALA A 78 32.18 41.94 -19.51
N ASN A 79 32.95 42.66 -18.69
CA ASN A 79 34.26 43.22 -19.09
C ASN A 79 35.39 42.61 -18.26
N LEU A 80 36.10 41.64 -18.85
CA LEU A 80 37.18 40.87 -18.23
C LEU A 80 38.50 41.64 -18.25
N ASP A 81 39.24 41.68 -17.13
CA ASP A 81 40.56 42.33 -17.05
C ASP A 81 41.68 41.40 -17.55
N VAL A 82 41.85 41.37 -18.87
CA VAL A 82 42.85 40.54 -19.57
C VAL A 82 44.25 41.18 -19.62
N SER A 83 44.61 42.00 -18.62
CA SER A 83 45.92 42.68 -18.57
C SER A 83 47.12 41.73 -18.56
N ASN A 84 46.91 40.47 -18.14
CA ASN A 84 47.93 39.44 -18.04
C ASN A 84 47.80 38.33 -19.09
N VAL A 85 46.79 38.38 -19.96
CA VAL A 85 46.54 37.37 -20.99
C VAL A 85 46.95 37.92 -22.35
N SER A 86 47.83 37.21 -23.04
CA SER A 86 48.21 37.53 -24.41
C SER A 86 47.29 36.81 -25.38
N ASN A 87 46.56 37.58 -26.21
CA ASN A 87 45.59 37.08 -27.19
C ASN A 87 44.36 36.39 -26.57
N PRO A 88 43.50 37.13 -25.84
CA PRO A 88 42.36 36.55 -25.13
C PRO A 88 41.37 35.81 -26.05
N GLY A 89 41.21 36.21 -27.32
CA GLY A 89 40.30 35.53 -28.25
C GLY A 89 40.78 34.19 -28.79
N GLN A 90 41.80 33.58 -28.20
CA GLN A 90 42.20 32.19 -28.52
C GLN A 90 41.65 31.19 -27.49
N TYR A 91 40.95 31.69 -26.48
CA TYR A 91 40.41 30.93 -25.36
C TYR A 91 38.89 30.94 -25.45
N ALA A 92 38.27 29.86 -24.99
CA ALA A 92 36.83 29.78 -24.86
C ALA A 92 36.32 30.72 -23.76
N VAL A 93 35.03 31.01 -23.80
CA VAL A 93 34.38 31.87 -22.81
C VAL A 93 33.22 31.10 -22.20
N VAL A 94 33.12 31.12 -20.89
CA VAL A 94 32.08 30.40 -20.13
C VAL A 94 31.25 31.39 -19.32
N VAL A 95 29.96 31.12 -19.23
CA VAL A 95 28.95 31.90 -18.53
C VAL A 95 28.15 30.98 -17.61
N LYS A 96 28.02 31.35 -16.34
CA LYS A 96 27.18 30.66 -15.36
C LYS A 96 26.01 31.54 -14.90
N ALA A 97 24.80 31.09 -15.19
CA ALA A 97 23.56 31.69 -14.71
C ALA A 97 23.25 31.16 -13.30
N ILE A 98 23.37 32.03 -12.30
CA ILE A 98 23.17 31.67 -10.89
C ILE A 98 21.69 31.84 -10.46
N PRO A 99 21.02 30.80 -9.94
CA PRO A 99 19.65 30.85 -9.45
C PRO A 99 19.37 31.98 -8.47
N GLY A 100 18.30 32.73 -8.71
CA GLY A 100 17.84 33.84 -7.87
C GLY A 100 18.79 35.05 -7.79
N GLN A 101 19.94 35.01 -8.47
CA GLN A 101 20.91 36.12 -8.55
C GLN A 101 20.99 36.70 -9.95
N THR A 102 20.98 35.83 -10.96
CA THR A 102 20.93 36.21 -12.37
C THR A 102 19.50 36.60 -12.72
N ILE A 103 19.39 37.68 -13.49
CA ILE A 103 18.13 38.16 -14.02
C ILE A 103 18.26 38.04 -15.54
N ASP A 104 17.45 37.17 -16.11
CA ASP A 104 17.08 37.27 -17.49
C ASP A 104 16.27 38.56 -17.71
N GLU A 105 16.68 39.41 -18.65
CA GLU A 105 16.02 40.70 -18.87
C GLU A 105 14.62 40.56 -19.50
N ASP A 106 14.31 39.41 -20.09
CA ASP A 106 13.05 39.07 -20.74
C ASP A 106 12.12 38.33 -19.76
N ASN A 107 12.62 37.28 -19.10
CA ASN A 107 11.83 36.38 -18.24
C ASN A 107 11.94 36.63 -16.72
N GLY A 108 12.91 37.45 -16.29
CA GLY A 108 13.09 37.83 -14.90
C GLY A 108 14.12 36.98 -14.16
N PRO A 109 14.00 36.79 -12.83
CA PRO A 109 15.00 36.04 -12.07
C PRO A 109 15.06 34.58 -12.52
N VAL A 110 16.24 34.11 -12.87
CA VAL A 110 16.51 32.72 -13.25
C VAL A 110 16.21 31.79 -12.06
N SER A 111 15.38 30.75 -12.28
CA SER A 111 14.93 29.77 -11.27
C SER A 111 15.87 28.59 -11.12
N THR A 112 16.26 27.97 -12.24
CA THR A 112 17.20 26.84 -12.35
C THR A 112 18.55 27.36 -12.88
N GLY A 113 19.66 26.82 -12.40
CA GLY A 113 20.98 27.35 -12.75
C GLY A 113 21.54 26.57 -13.92
N TYR A 114 22.20 27.25 -14.86
CA TYR A 114 22.77 26.60 -16.03
C TYR A 114 24.08 27.27 -16.46
N VAL A 115 24.88 26.56 -17.23
CA VAL A 115 26.18 26.99 -17.76
C VAL A 115 26.15 26.97 -19.29
N MET A 116 26.72 28.01 -19.88
CA MET A 116 26.85 28.18 -21.33
C MET A 116 28.30 28.46 -21.70
N SER A 117 28.68 28.09 -22.91
CA SER A 117 30.01 28.38 -23.44
C SER A 117 29.99 28.83 -24.90
N ALA A 118 31.11 29.41 -25.33
CA ALA A 118 31.34 29.74 -26.74
C ALA A 118 32.78 29.40 -27.11
N PRO A 119 33.00 28.89 -28.34
CA PRO A 119 34.32 28.48 -28.79
C PRO A 119 35.27 29.68 -28.93
N ALA A 120 36.57 29.38 -28.97
CA ALA A 120 37.60 30.39 -29.14
C ALA A 120 37.29 31.33 -30.33
N GLY A 121 37.46 32.63 -30.08
CA GLY A 121 37.21 33.69 -31.06
C GLY A 121 35.81 34.32 -30.99
N GLU A 122 34.85 33.67 -30.33
CA GLU A 122 33.53 34.22 -30.10
C GLU A 122 33.44 35.08 -28.83
N THR A 123 32.47 35.99 -28.81
CA THR A 123 32.23 36.91 -27.69
C THR A 123 30.78 36.99 -27.24
N ASN A 124 29.87 36.39 -28.00
CA ASN A 124 28.49 36.17 -27.61
C ASN A 124 28.42 34.73 -27.11
N VAL A 125 27.98 34.56 -25.87
CA VAL A 125 27.79 33.24 -25.25
C VAL A 125 26.30 33.05 -25.07
N THR A 126 25.77 32.05 -25.77
CA THR A 126 24.35 31.75 -25.92
C THR A 126 24.11 30.24 -25.77
N PRO A 127 22.84 29.79 -25.60
CA PRO A 127 22.52 28.37 -25.65
C PRO A 127 23.01 27.73 -26.97
N LEU A 128 22.78 28.41 -28.09
CA LEU A 128 23.21 27.96 -29.43
C LEU A 128 24.74 27.89 -29.58
N SER A 129 25.49 28.87 -29.04
CA SER A 129 26.95 28.82 -29.09
C SER A 129 27.54 27.71 -28.23
N THR A 130 26.78 27.25 -27.23
CA THR A 130 27.17 26.14 -26.33
C THR A 130 27.11 24.83 -27.08
N LEU A 131 26.00 24.55 -27.78
CA LEU A 131 25.88 23.39 -28.66
C LEU A 131 27.01 23.37 -29.71
N VAL A 132 27.28 24.51 -30.36
CA VAL A 132 28.39 24.61 -31.32
C VAL A 132 29.75 24.35 -30.66
N HIS A 133 29.98 24.81 -29.42
CA HIS A 133 31.25 24.61 -28.74
C HIS A 133 31.47 23.13 -28.38
N VAL A 134 30.44 22.47 -27.86
CA VAL A 134 30.48 21.06 -27.49
C VAL A 134 30.65 20.18 -28.72
N THR A 135 29.84 20.36 -29.77
CA THR A 135 30.00 19.61 -31.03
C THR A 135 31.38 19.84 -31.66
N LEU A 136 31.91 21.06 -31.61
CA LEU A 136 33.25 21.34 -32.10
C LEU A 136 34.31 20.57 -31.31
N LYS A 137 34.16 20.47 -29.99
CA LYS A 137 35.13 19.80 -29.13
C LYS A 137 35.16 18.29 -29.35
N GLN A 138 34.00 17.67 -29.52
CA GLN A 138 33.90 16.24 -29.83
C GLN A 138 34.44 15.93 -31.24
N THR A 139 34.14 16.75 -32.25
CA THR A 139 34.51 16.46 -33.65
C THR A 139 35.90 16.96 -34.08
N THR A 140 36.76 17.41 -33.15
CA THR A 140 38.10 17.92 -33.50
C THR A 140 39.23 17.31 -32.68
N ASP A 141 40.19 16.74 -33.41
CA ASP A 141 41.46 16.22 -32.89
C ASP A 141 42.36 17.33 -32.30
N ASP A 142 43.03 17.01 -31.18
CA ASP A 142 44.02 17.84 -30.49
C ASP A 142 45.17 18.32 -31.41
N ASP A 143 45.52 17.56 -32.46
CA ASP A 143 46.56 17.90 -33.43
C ASP A 143 46.05 18.65 -34.68
N ALA A 144 44.76 19.01 -34.73
CA ALA A 144 44.13 19.71 -35.86
C ALA A 144 44.78 21.08 -36.18
N THR A 145 44.93 21.37 -37.46
CA THR A 145 45.46 22.67 -37.91
C THR A 145 44.44 23.80 -37.77
N GLU A 146 44.91 25.06 -37.73
CA GLU A 146 44.03 26.24 -37.70
C GLU A 146 43.01 26.29 -38.86
N GLU A 147 43.28 25.63 -40.00
CA GLU A 147 42.36 25.58 -41.14
C GLU A 147 41.30 24.47 -40.99
N GLU A 148 41.61 23.40 -40.25
CA GLU A 148 40.68 22.30 -39.94
C GLU A 148 39.73 22.69 -38.81
N ILE A 149 40.21 23.33 -37.74
CA ILE A 149 39.37 23.83 -36.64
C ILE A 149 38.32 24.84 -37.14
N GLU A 150 38.70 25.73 -38.05
CA GLU A 150 37.76 26.71 -38.61
C GLU A 150 36.72 26.05 -39.53
N GLN A 151 37.09 24.94 -40.20
CA GLN A 151 36.16 24.18 -41.03
C GLN A 151 35.18 23.38 -40.15
N ALA A 152 35.68 22.66 -39.15
CA ALA A 152 34.87 21.91 -38.19
C ALA A 152 33.89 22.83 -37.44
N LYS A 153 34.33 24.03 -37.07
CA LYS A 153 33.43 25.03 -36.47
C LYS A 153 32.30 25.45 -37.41
N GLN A 154 32.58 25.60 -38.71
CA GLN A 154 31.53 25.89 -39.69
C GLN A 154 30.60 24.70 -39.89
N ASP A 155 31.13 23.47 -39.87
CA ASP A 155 30.32 22.26 -40.01
C ASP A 155 29.39 22.05 -38.80
N ALA A 156 29.87 22.32 -37.58
CA ALA A 156 29.05 22.35 -36.37
C ALA A 156 27.94 23.41 -36.44
N VAL A 157 28.25 24.62 -36.92
CA VAL A 157 27.23 25.67 -37.14
C VAL A 157 26.19 25.24 -38.17
N ASP A 158 26.61 24.64 -39.28
CA ASP A 158 25.71 24.17 -40.33
C ASP A 158 24.81 23.03 -39.84
N LYS A 159 25.30 22.15 -38.96
CA LYS A 159 24.53 21.08 -38.31
C LYS A 159 23.44 21.65 -37.39
N ILE A 160 23.84 22.41 -36.36
CA ILE A 160 22.89 23.02 -35.40
C ILE A 160 21.84 23.89 -36.10
N ALA A 161 22.23 24.60 -37.15
CA ALA A 161 21.30 25.39 -37.94
C ALA A 161 20.24 24.54 -38.66
N ALA A 162 20.66 23.40 -39.22
CA ALA A 162 19.76 22.47 -39.92
C ALA A 162 18.80 21.76 -38.96
N ASP A 163 19.25 21.45 -37.75
CA ASP A 163 18.48 20.72 -36.74
C ASP A 163 17.40 21.62 -36.13
N LEU A 164 17.70 22.89 -35.87
CA LEU A 164 16.76 23.85 -35.27
C LEU A 164 15.94 24.68 -36.29
N GLY A 165 16.23 24.53 -37.58
CA GLY A 165 15.54 25.26 -38.66
C GLY A 165 15.88 26.76 -38.74
N ILE A 166 17.10 27.15 -38.36
CA ILE A 166 17.59 28.54 -38.34
C ILE A 166 18.61 28.82 -39.46
N ASP A 167 18.87 30.08 -39.82
CA ASP A 167 19.91 30.43 -40.79
C ASP A 167 21.31 30.24 -40.15
N PRO A 168 22.28 29.57 -40.81
CA PRO A 168 23.63 29.38 -40.26
C PRO A 168 24.36 30.67 -39.86
N ASP A 169 24.06 31.81 -40.53
CA ASP A 169 24.65 33.10 -40.19
C ASP A 169 24.17 33.64 -38.81
N ASP A 170 23.08 33.09 -38.25
CA ASP A 170 22.36 33.58 -37.08
C ASP A 170 22.73 32.84 -35.77
N VAL A 171 23.36 31.66 -35.85
CA VAL A 171 23.66 30.75 -34.72
C VAL A 171 24.58 31.35 -33.65
N LEU A 172 25.70 31.96 -34.08
CA LEU A 172 26.73 32.54 -33.18
C LEU A 172 26.51 34.05 -32.92
N GLY A 173 25.38 34.59 -33.41
CA GLY A 173 25.06 36.01 -33.38
C GLY A 173 24.54 36.52 -32.03
N ASP A 174 24.24 37.83 -31.98
CA ASP A 174 23.41 38.40 -30.91
C ASP A 174 21.98 38.50 -31.46
N PHE A 175 21.20 37.43 -31.28
CA PHE A 175 19.85 37.33 -31.84
C PHE A 175 18.89 38.41 -31.31
N ILE A 176 19.14 38.95 -30.13
CA ILE A 176 18.37 40.07 -29.55
C ILE A 176 18.70 41.40 -30.24
N GLU A 177 19.98 41.72 -30.47
CA GLU A 177 20.37 42.97 -31.14
C GLU A 177 19.98 42.98 -32.63
N GLU A 178 19.96 41.80 -33.24
CA GLU A 178 19.69 41.60 -34.67
C GLU A 178 18.22 41.36 -35.02
N ASP A 179 17.34 41.19 -34.02
CA ASP A 179 15.88 40.97 -34.20
C ASP A 179 15.63 39.63 -34.94
N LEU A 180 16.32 38.58 -34.49
CA LEU A 180 16.32 37.22 -35.05
C LEU A 180 15.42 36.33 -34.18
N ASP A 181 14.11 36.40 -34.43
CA ASP A 181 13.10 35.77 -33.59
C ASP A 181 13.17 34.23 -33.56
N ASP A 182 13.61 33.61 -34.66
CA ASP A 182 13.81 32.16 -34.79
C ASP A 182 14.96 31.63 -33.93
N ALA A 183 16.10 32.32 -33.94
CA ALA A 183 17.24 32.02 -33.08
C ALA A 183 16.94 32.33 -31.60
N ALA A 184 16.18 33.39 -31.32
CA ALA A 184 15.74 33.72 -29.96
C ALA A 184 14.81 32.64 -29.39
N PHE A 185 13.81 32.23 -30.17
CA PHE A 185 12.88 31.16 -29.79
C PHE A 185 13.58 29.83 -29.53
N ALA A 186 14.51 29.43 -30.40
CA ALA A 186 15.28 28.21 -30.22
C ALA A 186 16.15 28.27 -28.94
N ALA A 187 16.82 29.41 -28.70
CA ALA A 187 17.64 29.59 -27.50
C ALA A 187 16.79 29.53 -26.22
N GLU A 188 15.65 30.22 -26.18
CA GLU A 188 14.73 30.24 -25.02
C GLU A 188 14.17 28.84 -24.74
N THR A 189 13.72 28.13 -25.79
CA THR A 189 13.16 26.77 -25.66
C THR A 189 14.18 25.79 -25.07
N LEU A 190 15.44 25.85 -25.51
CA LEU A 190 16.51 24.99 -24.96
C LEU A 190 16.72 25.21 -23.46
N VAL A 191 16.52 26.44 -22.96
CA VAL A 191 16.62 26.73 -21.52
C VAL A 191 15.37 26.29 -20.78
N GLU A 192 14.18 26.51 -21.34
CA GLU A 192 12.90 26.15 -20.70
C GLU A 192 12.68 24.64 -20.60
N GLN A 193 13.24 23.87 -21.54
CA GLN A 193 13.21 22.40 -21.53
C GLN A 193 14.41 21.79 -20.77
N ASP A 194 15.12 22.59 -19.96
CA ASP A 194 16.26 22.17 -19.12
C ASP A 194 17.36 21.39 -19.90
N VAL A 195 17.62 21.76 -21.17
CA VAL A 195 18.61 21.07 -22.02
C VAL A 195 20.05 21.44 -21.65
N LEU A 196 20.29 22.66 -21.16
CA LEU A 196 21.65 23.15 -20.90
C LEU A 196 22.28 22.51 -19.65
N PRO A 197 23.62 22.36 -19.59
CA PRO A 197 24.30 21.79 -18.44
C PRO A 197 24.06 22.62 -17.16
N ASP A 198 23.80 21.95 -16.05
CA ASP A 198 23.49 22.59 -14.76
C ASP A 198 24.73 23.26 -14.14
N ASP A 199 25.90 22.63 -14.32
CA ASP A 199 27.17 23.17 -13.83
C ASP A 199 28.40 22.99 -14.75
N GLU A 200 29.57 23.33 -14.21
CA GLU A 200 30.82 23.35 -14.97
C GLU A 200 31.37 21.93 -15.24
N GLU A 201 31.05 20.96 -14.37
CA GLU A 201 31.44 19.56 -14.52
C GLU A 201 30.65 18.93 -15.66
N ASP A 202 29.31 19.08 -15.64
CA ASP A 202 28.43 18.60 -16.71
C ASP A 202 28.81 19.18 -18.09
N LEU A 203 29.16 20.47 -18.15
CA LEU A 203 29.64 21.09 -19.39
C LEU A 203 31.00 20.53 -19.83
N GLY A 204 31.88 20.22 -18.88
CA GLY A 204 33.17 19.60 -19.15
C GLY A 204 33.00 18.20 -19.72
N ASP A 205 32.18 17.38 -19.07
CA ASP A 205 31.91 16.01 -19.46
C ASP A 205 31.22 15.94 -20.84
N ALA A 206 30.29 16.87 -21.11
CA ALA A 206 29.69 17.02 -22.44
C ALA A 206 30.71 17.42 -23.50
N ALA A 207 31.60 18.36 -23.20
CA ALA A 207 32.63 18.76 -24.16
C ALA A 207 33.70 17.68 -24.41
N GLU A 208 33.97 16.82 -23.42
CA GLU A 208 34.91 15.69 -23.53
C GLU A 208 34.27 14.42 -24.15
N GLY A 209 32.96 14.43 -24.40
CA GLY A 209 32.24 13.25 -24.93
C GLY A 209 32.07 12.13 -23.90
N THR A 210 32.35 12.40 -22.62
CA THR A 210 32.13 11.40 -21.56
C THR A 210 30.67 11.35 -21.12
N ASP A 211 29.90 12.41 -21.38
CA ASP A 211 28.46 12.54 -21.13
C ASP A 211 27.73 13.30 -22.27
N ASP A 212 27.03 12.58 -23.16
CA ASP A 212 26.34 13.20 -24.31
C ASP A 212 24.89 13.64 -24.04
N THR A 213 24.44 13.60 -22.77
CA THR A 213 23.08 13.99 -22.38
C THR A 213 22.65 15.35 -22.95
N LEU A 214 23.57 16.31 -23.06
CA LEU A 214 23.32 17.61 -23.67
C LEU A 214 22.91 17.50 -25.15
N LEU A 215 23.66 16.75 -25.95
CA LEU A 215 23.41 16.65 -27.40
C LEU A 215 22.23 15.74 -27.70
N GLU A 216 22.05 14.65 -26.93
CA GLU A 216 20.87 13.80 -27.01
C GLU A 216 19.59 14.57 -26.68
N SER A 217 19.57 15.28 -25.54
CA SER A 217 18.42 16.10 -25.13
C SER A 217 18.13 17.22 -26.13
N ALA A 218 19.18 17.83 -26.70
CA ALA A 218 19.02 18.82 -27.76
C ALA A 218 18.39 18.20 -29.02
N ASN A 219 18.79 16.99 -29.43
CA ASN A 219 18.24 16.30 -30.59
C ASN A 219 16.76 15.99 -30.40
N THR A 220 16.36 15.48 -29.23
CA THR A 220 14.96 15.16 -28.91
C THR A 220 14.02 16.37 -29.07
N VAL A 221 14.45 17.55 -28.64
CA VAL A 221 13.62 18.78 -28.71
C VAL A 221 13.74 19.50 -30.07
N SER A 222 14.76 19.18 -30.88
CA SER A 222 15.07 19.89 -32.13
C SER A 222 13.96 19.81 -33.19
N SER A 223 13.29 18.66 -33.31
CA SER A 223 12.23 18.43 -34.31
C SER A 223 11.02 19.36 -34.08
N SER A 224 10.60 19.54 -32.83
CA SER A 224 9.53 20.45 -32.41
C SER A 224 9.92 21.91 -32.66
N ILE A 225 11.13 22.33 -32.26
CA ILE A 225 11.64 23.70 -32.51
C ILE A 225 11.66 24.01 -34.00
N LYS A 226 12.20 23.09 -34.80
CA LYS A 226 12.29 23.22 -36.26
C LYS A 226 10.92 23.35 -36.90
N THR A 227 9.95 22.55 -36.46
CA THR A 227 8.58 22.60 -36.96
C THR A 227 7.96 23.98 -36.74
N VAL A 228 8.13 24.55 -35.54
CA VAL A 228 7.64 25.91 -35.23
C VAL A 228 8.34 26.95 -36.12
N ASN A 229 9.68 26.91 -36.19
CA ASN A 229 10.47 27.86 -36.99
C ASN A 229 10.14 27.81 -38.50
N GLU A 230 9.83 26.64 -39.05
CA GLU A 230 9.46 26.51 -40.45
C GLU A 230 7.98 26.88 -40.74
N THR A 231 7.07 26.76 -39.76
CA THR A 231 5.63 26.88 -39.98
C THR A 231 5.00 28.22 -39.56
N ASP A 232 5.55 28.93 -38.57
CA ASP A 232 5.01 30.22 -38.10
C ASP A 232 6.03 31.39 -37.95
N PRO A 233 6.75 31.77 -39.03
CA PRO A 233 7.88 32.70 -38.96
C PRO A 233 7.52 34.19 -38.79
N GLU A 234 6.28 34.57 -38.44
CA GLU A 234 5.90 36.00 -38.27
C GLU A 234 5.11 36.34 -36.97
N ASP A 235 4.92 35.41 -36.01
CA ASP A 235 4.10 35.66 -34.80
C ASP A 235 4.60 34.99 -33.49
N TYR A 236 5.92 34.92 -33.27
CA TYR A 236 6.54 34.37 -32.05
C TYR A 236 6.04 35.02 -30.74
N ASP A 237 5.72 36.32 -30.77
CA ASP A 237 5.12 37.10 -29.66
C ASP A 237 3.73 36.60 -29.17
N THR A 238 3.09 35.66 -29.89
CA THR A 238 1.75 35.12 -29.56
C THR A 238 1.71 33.63 -29.26
N ILE A 239 2.88 32.98 -29.26
CA ILE A 239 3.04 31.60 -28.85
C ILE A 239 2.67 31.49 -27.37
N ASP A 240 1.76 30.56 -27.06
CA ASP A 240 1.21 30.34 -25.72
C ASP A 240 1.80 29.04 -25.17
N LEU A 241 2.96 29.15 -24.50
CA LEU A 241 3.64 28.02 -23.85
C LEU A 241 2.98 27.64 -22.51
N ASP A 242 1.92 28.33 -22.08
CA ASP A 242 1.20 28.01 -20.83
C ASP A 242 0.11 26.93 -21.05
N THR A 243 -0.21 26.56 -22.30
CA THR A 243 -1.24 25.57 -22.59
C THR A 243 -0.59 24.20 -22.76
N ASP A 244 -1.01 23.28 -21.89
CA ASP A 244 -0.59 21.89 -21.80
C ASP A 244 -1.88 21.09 -21.54
N THR A 245 -2.34 20.35 -22.55
CA THR A 245 -3.69 19.79 -22.65
C THR A 245 -3.84 18.47 -21.91
N ASP A 246 -2.79 17.65 -21.90
CA ASP A 246 -2.74 16.36 -21.22
C ASP A 246 -1.96 16.37 -19.89
N GLY A 247 -1.21 17.45 -19.63
CA GLY A 247 -0.63 17.76 -18.32
C GLY A 247 0.71 17.10 -18.06
N ASP A 248 1.46 16.73 -19.10
CA ASP A 248 2.75 16.05 -18.98
C ASP A 248 3.95 16.99 -18.80
N GLY A 249 3.70 18.30 -18.88
CA GLY A 249 4.71 19.34 -18.69
C GLY A 249 5.30 19.89 -19.99
N VAL A 250 4.96 19.35 -21.16
CA VAL A 250 5.33 19.90 -22.48
C VAL A 250 4.16 20.71 -23.03
N PRO A 251 4.35 21.98 -23.43
CA PRO A 251 3.24 22.77 -23.98
C PRO A 251 2.72 22.21 -25.31
N ASP A 252 1.40 22.28 -25.56
CA ASP A 252 0.70 21.76 -26.77
C ASP A 252 1.38 22.11 -28.11
N LEU A 253 2.12 23.23 -28.16
CA LEU A 253 2.79 23.68 -29.39
C LEU A 253 4.12 22.96 -29.65
N LEU A 254 4.77 22.49 -28.58
CA LEU A 254 6.03 21.77 -28.59
C LEU A 254 5.83 20.25 -28.46
N ASP A 255 4.65 19.84 -27.99
CA ASP A 255 4.22 18.46 -27.87
C ASP A 255 3.70 17.90 -29.21
N ALA A 256 4.30 16.81 -29.65
CA ALA A 256 3.89 16.10 -30.85
C ALA A 256 2.55 15.36 -30.67
N PHE A 257 2.17 15.03 -29.42
CA PHE A 257 0.95 14.32 -29.06
C PHE A 257 0.19 15.00 -27.91
N ASP A 258 -0.26 16.23 -28.14
CA ASP A 258 -1.05 17.12 -27.24
C ASP A 258 -2.31 16.55 -26.53
N ASP A 259 -2.64 15.27 -26.71
CA ASP A 259 -3.75 14.57 -26.05
C ASP A 259 -3.27 13.25 -25.36
N ASP A 260 -1.97 12.94 -25.34
CA ASP A 260 -1.37 11.71 -24.80
C ASP A 260 -0.18 12.00 -23.85
N PRO A 261 -0.40 12.00 -22.52
CA PRO A 261 0.59 12.45 -21.55
C PRO A 261 1.82 11.52 -21.41
N ASN A 262 1.88 10.43 -22.18
CA ASN A 262 3.02 9.50 -22.19
C ASN A 262 3.89 9.64 -23.45
N GLU A 263 3.58 10.57 -24.37
CA GLU A 263 4.28 10.72 -25.63
C GLU A 263 4.49 12.20 -25.96
N GLN A 264 5.71 12.71 -25.80
CA GLN A 264 5.99 14.14 -25.98
C GLN A 264 6.57 14.48 -27.36
N TYR A 265 7.36 13.56 -27.91
CA TYR A 265 8.25 13.81 -29.05
C TYR A 265 8.02 12.76 -30.16
N ASP A 266 8.21 13.18 -31.40
CA ASP A 266 8.14 12.36 -32.62
C ASP A 266 9.35 12.73 -33.48
N LEU A 267 10.53 12.23 -33.11
CA LEU A 267 11.82 12.69 -33.60
C LEU A 267 11.96 12.47 -35.12
N ASP A 268 11.51 11.32 -35.63
CA ASP A 268 11.56 10.99 -37.06
C ASP A 268 10.31 11.46 -37.86
N GLY A 269 9.26 11.88 -37.16
CA GLY A 269 8.04 12.42 -37.73
C GLY A 269 7.16 11.37 -38.42
N ASP A 270 7.28 10.09 -38.06
CA ASP A 270 6.49 9.01 -38.62
C ASP A 270 5.06 8.93 -38.05
N GLY A 271 4.84 9.62 -36.93
CA GLY A 271 3.58 9.71 -36.21
C GLY A 271 3.39 8.68 -35.10
N THR A 272 4.47 8.01 -34.69
CA THR A 272 4.59 7.19 -33.48
C THR A 272 5.43 7.99 -32.48
N GLY A 273 5.01 8.05 -31.22
CA GLY A 273 5.78 8.81 -30.23
C GLY A 273 7.06 8.08 -29.83
N ASP A 274 8.10 8.84 -29.52
CA ASP A 274 9.44 8.35 -29.22
C ASP A 274 9.47 7.34 -28.06
N ASN A 275 8.50 7.36 -27.13
CA ASN A 275 8.47 6.39 -26.02
C ASN A 275 7.94 5.02 -26.49
N SER A 276 7.07 5.00 -27.50
CA SER A 276 6.54 3.79 -28.13
C SER A 276 7.27 3.37 -29.42
N ASP A 277 8.11 4.23 -30.01
CA ASP A 277 8.84 3.92 -31.24
C ASP A 277 10.03 2.99 -30.98
N LEU A 278 10.19 1.98 -31.85
CA LEU A 278 11.30 1.04 -31.82
C LEU A 278 12.55 1.56 -32.57
N ASP A 279 12.43 2.65 -33.30
CA ASP A 279 13.45 3.30 -34.16
C ASP A 279 13.20 4.81 -34.13
N LYS A 280 13.48 5.45 -32.97
CA LYS A 280 13.00 6.82 -32.65
C LYS A 280 13.46 7.88 -33.66
N ASP A 281 14.66 7.74 -34.20
CA ASP A 281 15.23 8.70 -35.15
C ASP A 281 15.02 8.31 -36.63
N GLY A 282 14.45 7.13 -36.88
CA GLY A 282 14.04 6.66 -38.20
C GLY A 282 15.21 6.40 -39.15
N ASP A 283 16.41 6.16 -38.64
CA ASP A 283 17.60 5.84 -39.42
C ASP A 283 17.53 4.41 -40.03
N GLY A 284 16.66 3.56 -39.47
CA GLY A 284 16.42 2.18 -39.88
C GLY A 284 17.11 1.12 -39.03
N VAL A 285 17.73 1.49 -37.92
CA VAL A 285 18.31 0.67 -36.86
C VAL A 285 17.44 0.80 -35.62
N ASN A 286 17.12 -0.32 -34.97
CA ASN A 286 16.25 -0.25 -33.80
C ASN A 286 17.02 0.29 -32.58
N ASN A 287 16.34 1.02 -31.69
CA ASN A 287 16.91 1.62 -30.48
C ASN A 287 17.74 0.64 -29.61
N ASP A 288 17.38 -0.66 -29.57
CA ASP A 288 18.06 -1.67 -28.76
C ASP A 288 19.44 -2.09 -29.28
N VAL A 289 19.75 -1.72 -30.52
CA VAL A 289 21.01 -2.02 -31.21
C VAL A 289 21.63 -0.80 -31.89
N ASP A 290 21.03 0.37 -31.68
CA ASP A 290 21.52 1.66 -32.14
C ASP A 290 22.39 2.28 -31.03
N ALA A 291 23.63 2.65 -31.36
CA ALA A 291 24.51 3.34 -30.43
C ALA A 291 24.05 4.79 -30.17
N PHE A 292 23.29 5.38 -31.10
CA PHE A 292 22.75 6.74 -31.00
C PHE A 292 21.26 6.78 -31.37
N PRO A 293 20.37 6.22 -30.53
CA PRO A 293 18.94 6.07 -30.83
C PRO A 293 18.15 7.38 -31.07
N THR A 294 18.79 8.55 -30.95
CA THR A 294 18.18 9.87 -31.13
C THR A 294 18.88 10.70 -32.22
N ASN A 295 19.78 10.10 -33.01
CA ASN A 295 20.55 10.79 -34.03
C ASN A 295 20.54 10.01 -35.33
N ALA A 296 19.59 10.35 -36.21
CA ALA A 296 19.36 9.65 -37.48
C ALA A 296 20.54 9.63 -38.48
N SER A 297 21.65 10.28 -38.15
CA SER A 297 22.88 10.27 -38.95
C SER A 297 23.94 9.35 -38.40
N GLU A 298 23.78 8.78 -37.21
CA GLU A 298 24.75 7.93 -36.52
C GLU A 298 24.05 6.69 -35.97
N SER A 299 24.62 5.51 -36.19
CA SER A 299 24.09 4.27 -35.59
C SER A 299 25.16 3.26 -35.19
N ALA A 300 26.43 3.64 -35.32
CA ALA A 300 27.58 2.82 -34.97
C ALA A 300 28.61 3.70 -34.24
N ASP A 301 29.26 3.10 -33.25
CA ASP A 301 30.29 3.67 -32.39
C ASP A 301 31.35 2.56 -32.18
N PHE A 302 32.30 2.47 -33.11
CA PHE A 302 33.16 1.29 -33.19
C PHE A 302 34.23 1.25 -32.09
N ASP A 303 34.83 2.38 -31.76
CA ASP A 303 35.81 2.51 -30.68
C ASP A 303 35.17 2.77 -29.30
N LYS A 304 33.86 3.08 -29.26
CA LYS A 304 33.07 3.36 -28.06
C LYS A 304 33.45 4.65 -27.38
N ASP A 305 33.95 5.63 -28.13
CA ASP A 305 34.21 6.96 -27.62
C ASP A 305 32.96 7.86 -27.61
N LYS A 306 31.81 7.30 -28.01
CA LYS A 306 30.50 7.95 -28.11
C LYS A 306 30.42 9.02 -29.20
N ILE A 307 31.36 9.02 -30.13
CA ILE A 307 31.25 9.73 -31.40
C ILE A 307 30.83 8.72 -32.45
N GLY A 308 29.73 8.99 -33.16
CA GLY A 308 29.28 8.06 -34.19
C GLY A 308 30.26 8.00 -35.37
N ASP A 309 30.43 6.80 -35.94
CA ASP A 309 31.34 6.50 -37.06
C ASP A 309 31.16 7.43 -38.30
N ASN A 310 30.03 8.16 -38.46
CA ASN A 310 29.91 9.12 -39.57
C ASN A 310 30.42 10.53 -39.21
N ALA A 311 30.54 10.85 -37.93
CA ALA A 311 31.08 12.10 -37.39
C ALA A 311 32.54 11.95 -36.95
N ASP A 312 32.94 10.75 -36.55
CA ASP A 312 34.33 10.40 -36.27
C ASP A 312 35.19 10.47 -37.56
N LEU A 313 36.46 10.82 -37.39
CA LEU A 313 37.46 10.86 -38.45
C LEU A 313 38.47 9.70 -38.36
N ASP A 314 38.34 8.88 -37.32
CA ASP A 314 39.16 7.71 -36.99
C ASP A 314 38.28 6.70 -36.22
N ASP A 315 37.32 6.03 -36.89
CA ASP A 315 36.23 5.27 -36.22
C ASP A 315 36.73 4.17 -35.25
N ASP A 316 38.01 3.77 -35.35
CA ASP A 316 38.63 2.77 -34.50
C ASP A 316 39.75 3.31 -33.58
N ASN A 317 40.03 4.60 -33.71
CA ASN A 317 40.95 5.39 -32.89
C ASN A 317 42.37 4.81 -32.83
N ASP A 318 42.82 4.19 -33.92
CA ASP A 318 44.18 3.63 -34.02
C ASP A 318 45.25 4.66 -34.40
N GLY A 319 44.83 5.89 -34.68
CA GLY A 319 45.67 7.03 -35.03
C GLY A 319 45.87 7.20 -36.54
N VAL A 320 45.22 6.39 -37.37
CA VAL A 320 45.19 6.53 -38.83
C VAL A 320 43.78 6.84 -39.30
N LYS A 321 43.55 8.09 -39.73
CA LYS A 321 42.25 8.55 -40.24
C LYS A 321 41.63 7.62 -41.28
N ASP A 322 40.31 7.43 -41.25
CA ASP A 322 39.57 6.52 -42.15
C ASP A 322 39.86 6.73 -43.65
N THR A 323 40.18 7.96 -44.02
CA THR A 323 40.48 8.30 -45.42
C THR A 323 41.81 7.76 -45.92
N ASP A 324 42.73 7.49 -45.00
CA ASP A 324 44.06 6.94 -45.20
C ASP A 324 44.18 5.50 -44.64
N ASP A 325 43.14 4.98 -43.99
CA ASP A 325 43.02 3.62 -43.46
C ASP A 325 42.31 2.64 -44.42
N ASP A 326 42.93 1.49 -44.72
CA ASP A 326 42.35 0.41 -45.54
C ASP A 326 41.35 -0.48 -44.74
N TYR A 327 41.32 -0.36 -43.42
CA TYR A 327 40.48 -1.02 -42.42
C TYR A 327 39.94 -0.07 -41.31
N PRO A 328 39.15 0.98 -41.65
CA PRO A 328 38.73 2.04 -40.71
C PRO A 328 37.90 1.64 -39.48
N ASN A 329 37.58 0.37 -39.30
CA ASN A 329 36.79 -0.13 -38.16
C ASN A 329 37.47 -1.40 -37.63
N ASP A 330 38.79 -1.38 -37.50
CA ASP A 330 39.65 -2.44 -36.96
C ASP A 330 40.99 -1.87 -36.51
N ASN A 331 41.02 -1.39 -35.26
CA ASN A 331 42.14 -0.68 -34.63
C ASN A 331 43.48 -1.43 -34.50
N THR A 332 43.58 -2.60 -35.12
CA THR A 332 44.77 -3.44 -35.11
C THR A 332 45.58 -3.35 -36.41
N ARG A 333 45.10 -2.60 -37.42
CA ARG A 333 45.72 -2.56 -38.76
C ARG A 333 45.17 -1.42 -39.62
N ALA A 334 46.06 -0.76 -40.36
CA ALA A 334 45.70 0.37 -41.23
C ALA A 334 45.93 0.14 -42.74
N GLY A 335 46.68 -0.89 -43.16
CA GLY A 335 46.98 -1.14 -44.59
C GLY A 335 48.46 -1.34 -44.89
N ASP A 336 48.87 -1.30 -46.17
CA ASP A 336 50.29 -1.36 -46.62
C ASP A 336 50.40 -0.55 -47.91
N SER A 337 50.35 0.78 -47.75
CA SER A 337 50.14 1.77 -48.82
C SER A 337 51.25 1.73 -49.88
N ASP A 338 52.48 1.43 -49.49
CA ASP A 338 53.62 1.37 -50.40
C ASP A 338 54.00 -0.06 -50.86
N GLY A 339 53.47 -1.09 -50.20
CA GLY A 339 53.55 -2.49 -50.58
C GLY A 339 54.87 -3.15 -50.20
N ASP A 340 55.56 -2.66 -49.17
CA ASP A 340 56.83 -3.20 -48.70
C ASP A 340 56.69 -4.34 -47.67
N GLY A 341 55.49 -4.48 -47.12
CA GLY A 341 55.06 -5.60 -46.27
C GLY A 341 55.06 -5.31 -44.77
N THR A 342 55.22 -4.06 -44.37
CA THR A 342 54.92 -3.53 -43.03
C THR A 342 53.55 -2.85 -43.09
N ASP A 343 52.77 -2.95 -42.02
CA ASP A 343 51.44 -2.30 -42.01
C ASP A 343 51.60 -0.80 -41.74
N ASP A 344 50.78 0.05 -42.34
CA ASP A 344 50.91 1.51 -42.28
C ASP A 344 50.84 2.05 -40.84
N LEU A 345 50.11 1.36 -39.94
CA LEU A 345 50.05 1.62 -38.50
C LEU A 345 51.43 1.53 -37.82
N TYR A 346 52.33 0.74 -38.41
CA TYR A 346 53.65 0.40 -37.90
C TYR A 346 54.78 0.76 -38.88
N ASP A 347 54.53 1.57 -39.90
CA ASP A 347 55.56 2.01 -40.85
C ASP A 347 55.89 3.49 -40.65
N GLU A 348 57.12 3.80 -40.24
CA GLU A 348 57.59 5.20 -40.11
C GLU A 348 57.66 5.90 -41.49
N PHE A 349 57.64 5.15 -42.58
CA PHE A 349 57.67 5.65 -43.96
C PHE A 349 56.62 4.97 -44.86
N PRO A 350 55.31 5.14 -44.58
CA PRO A 350 54.20 4.41 -45.22
C PRO A 350 53.99 4.72 -46.72
N ASP A 351 54.87 5.54 -47.30
CA ASP A 351 54.87 6.00 -48.69
C ASP A 351 56.18 5.65 -49.45
N ASP A 352 57.20 5.07 -48.79
CA ASP A 352 58.54 4.80 -49.35
C ASP A 352 58.99 3.34 -49.20
N PRO A 353 58.77 2.48 -50.23
CA PRO A 353 58.88 1.02 -50.12
C PRO A 353 60.33 0.50 -50.12
N GLU A 354 61.29 1.40 -49.94
CA GLU A 354 62.72 1.09 -49.75
C GLU A 354 63.19 1.32 -48.30
N LEU A 355 62.32 1.79 -47.39
CA LEU A 355 62.68 2.27 -46.03
C LEU A 355 61.63 1.90 -44.95
N VAL A 356 61.69 0.70 -44.40
CA VAL A 356 60.89 0.32 -43.19
C VAL A 356 61.30 1.00 -41.87
N GLY A 357 62.10 2.07 -41.87
CA GLY A 357 62.49 2.76 -40.62
C GLY A 357 63.11 1.91 -39.50
N ASP A 358 63.13 2.51 -38.30
CA ASP A 358 63.17 1.84 -36.98
C ASP A 358 61.79 2.19 -36.43
N SER A 359 60.79 1.46 -36.95
CA SER A 359 59.43 1.99 -37.07
C SER A 359 58.81 2.36 -35.74
N ASP A 360 59.34 1.75 -34.70
CA ASP A 360 58.89 1.86 -33.34
C ASP A 360 59.93 2.56 -32.43
N GLY A 361 61.14 2.82 -32.94
CA GLY A 361 62.15 3.66 -32.30
C GLY A 361 62.93 3.00 -31.17
N ASP A 362 62.89 1.67 -31.09
CA ASP A 362 63.51 0.86 -30.05
C ASP A 362 65.05 0.72 -30.19
N GLY A 363 65.57 1.07 -31.37
CA GLY A 363 66.99 1.06 -31.72
C GLY A 363 67.50 -0.17 -32.48
N VAL A 364 66.62 -1.09 -32.86
CA VAL A 364 66.81 -2.21 -33.79
C VAL A 364 66.21 -1.81 -35.15
N ASP A 365 66.70 -2.39 -36.26
CA ASP A 365 66.14 -2.02 -37.57
C ASP A 365 64.97 -2.95 -37.93
N SER A 366 63.85 -2.40 -38.41
CA SER A 366 62.59 -3.12 -38.70
C SER A 366 62.76 -4.31 -39.66
N ALA A 367 63.86 -4.35 -40.43
CA ALA A 367 64.17 -5.47 -41.32
C ALA A 367 64.83 -6.69 -40.61
N THR A 368 65.29 -6.50 -39.37
CA THR A 368 65.88 -7.53 -38.51
C THR A 368 65.18 -7.71 -37.18
N ASP A 369 64.27 -6.78 -36.85
CA ASP A 369 63.34 -6.90 -35.75
C ASP A 369 62.34 -8.06 -35.96
N GLN A 370 62.04 -8.78 -34.89
CA GLN A 370 60.98 -9.77 -34.89
C GLN A 370 59.59 -9.14 -34.75
N TYR A 371 59.51 -7.96 -34.13
CA TYR A 371 58.31 -7.15 -33.91
C TYR A 371 58.55 -5.71 -34.39
N PRO A 372 58.68 -5.49 -35.71
CA PRO A 372 59.14 -4.23 -36.31
C PRO A 372 58.25 -2.99 -36.12
N GLY A 373 57.22 -3.09 -35.30
CA GLY A 373 56.18 -2.08 -35.08
C GLY A 373 55.88 -1.86 -33.60
N ASP A 374 56.63 -2.48 -32.70
CA ASP A 374 56.38 -2.45 -31.27
C ASP A 374 57.63 -1.89 -30.54
N PRO A 375 57.60 -0.64 -30.04
CA PRO A 375 58.78 0.07 -29.53
C PRO A 375 59.44 -0.58 -28.33
N THR A 376 58.76 -1.57 -27.78
CA THR A 376 59.08 -2.26 -26.56
C THR A 376 59.62 -3.66 -26.84
N ARG A 377 59.64 -4.11 -28.10
CA ARG A 377 59.92 -5.51 -28.44
C ARG A 377 60.82 -5.73 -29.66
N ALA A 378 61.95 -6.42 -29.48
CA ALA A 378 62.89 -6.77 -30.55
C ALA A 378 62.99 -8.29 -30.87
N GLY A 379 62.36 -9.17 -30.08
CA GLY A 379 62.46 -10.64 -30.13
C GLY A 379 62.73 -11.30 -28.77
N ASP A 380 62.56 -12.61 -28.64
CA ASP A 380 62.86 -13.38 -27.40
C ASP A 380 63.96 -14.42 -27.69
N SER A 381 65.22 -14.02 -27.50
CA SER A 381 66.39 -14.75 -27.97
C SER A 381 66.63 -16.07 -27.24
N ASP A 382 66.14 -16.21 -26.01
CA ASP A 382 66.37 -17.38 -25.17
C ASP A 382 65.12 -18.25 -24.93
N GLY A 383 63.94 -17.72 -25.27
CA GLY A 383 62.66 -18.40 -25.31
C GLY A 383 61.99 -18.53 -23.94
N ASP A 384 62.20 -17.59 -23.01
CA ASP A 384 61.43 -17.57 -21.75
C ASP A 384 60.14 -16.78 -21.79
N GLY A 385 59.93 -15.96 -22.81
CA GLY A 385 58.69 -15.23 -23.04
C GLY A 385 58.74 -13.76 -22.66
N VAL A 386 59.88 -13.23 -22.19
CA VAL A 386 60.12 -11.78 -22.13
C VAL A 386 60.99 -11.33 -23.29
N ASP A 387 60.68 -10.15 -23.80
CA ASP A 387 61.36 -9.60 -24.96
C ASP A 387 62.78 -9.09 -24.62
N ASP A 388 63.72 -9.28 -25.55
CA ASP A 388 65.13 -8.92 -25.46
C ASP A 388 65.41 -7.46 -25.08
N LEU A 389 64.46 -6.54 -25.28
CA LEU A 389 64.59 -5.12 -24.89
C LEU A 389 64.25 -4.84 -23.42
N ASP A 390 63.28 -5.57 -22.89
CA ASP A 390 62.82 -5.49 -21.50
C ASP A 390 63.44 -6.55 -20.60
N ASP A 391 64.07 -7.56 -21.20
CA ASP A 391 64.84 -8.57 -20.52
C ASP A 391 66.21 -8.01 -20.09
N GLU A 392 66.44 -7.88 -18.78
CA GLU A 392 67.77 -7.52 -18.23
C GLU A 392 68.82 -8.61 -18.58
N PHE A 393 68.38 -9.82 -18.97
CA PHE A 393 69.17 -10.99 -19.33
C PHE A 393 68.71 -11.73 -20.63
N PRO A 394 68.80 -11.11 -21.82
CA PRO A 394 68.27 -11.59 -23.12
C PRO A 394 68.83 -12.92 -23.68
N ASP A 395 69.60 -13.66 -22.89
CA ASP A 395 70.26 -14.92 -23.24
C ASP A 395 70.09 -15.99 -22.12
N ASP A 396 69.37 -15.69 -21.02
CA ASP A 396 69.15 -16.56 -19.84
C ASP A 396 67.67 -16.73 -19.44
N ASN A 397 67.04 -17.70 -20.09
CA ASN A 397 65.62 -18.07 -20.11
C ASN A 397 64.92 -18.47 -18.78
N THR A 398 65.35 -17.90 -17.65
CA THR A 398 64.85 -18.22 -16.31
C THR A 398 64.51 -16.98 -15.49
N GLN A 399 64.49 -15.79 -16.09
CA GLN A 399 64.25 -14.50 -15.42
C GLN A 399 63.61 -13.46 -16.37
N ALA A 400 62.29 -13.55 -16.53
CA ALA A 400 61.42 -12.55 -17.12
C ALA A 400 61.37 -11.26 -16.26
N GLY A 401 61.44 -10.07 -16.88
CA GLY A 401 61.36 -8.76 -16.20
C GLY A 401 60.02 -8.48 -15.50
N ASP A 402 60.01 -7.45 -14.66
CA ASP A 402 58.93 -6.93 -13.79
C ASP A 402 58.59 -5.52 -14.32
N ALA A 403 57.66 -5.45 -15.28
CA ALA A 403 57.52 -4.35 -16.23
C ALA A 403 56.98 -3.05 -15.60
N ASP A 404 56.04 -3.17 -14.66
CA ASP A 404 55.45 -2.07 -13.91
C ASP A 404 56.12 -1.85 -12.53
N GLY A 405 56.95 -2.81 -12.09
CA GLY A 405 57.80 -2.73 -10.91
C GLY A 405 57.11 -3.11 -9.60
N ASP A 406 56.02 -3.88 -9.66
CA ASP A 406 55.26 -4.37 -8.51
C ASP A 406 55.97 -5.54 -7.77
N GLY A 407 56.91 -6.20 -8.43
CA GLY A 407 57.74 -7.30 -7.91
C GLY A 407 57.29 -8.71 -8.30
N VAL A 408 56.26 -8.87 -9.12
CA VAL A 408 55.85 -10.10 -9.82
C VAL A 408 56.53 -10.13 -11.19
N ASP A 409 56.91 -11.32 -11.68
CA ASP A 409 57.51 -11.40 -13.02
C ASP A 409 56.42 -11.40 -14.10
N GLY A 410 56.67 -10.76 -15.23
CA GLY A 410 55.67 -10.54 -16.28
C GLY A 410 55.14 -11.81 -16.97
N LEU A 411 55.60 -13.01 -16.60
CA LEU A 411 55.02 -14.29 -17.04
C LEU A 411 54.00 -14.87 -16.06
N GLN A 412 53.94 -14.30 -14.85
CA GLN A 412 53.03 -14.65 -13.76
C GLN A 412 52.08 -13.51 -13.42
N ASP A 413 52.27 -12.35 -14.02
CA ASP A 413 51.48 -11.14 -13.82
C ASP A 413 50.31 -11.08 -14.80
N ALA A 414 49.08 -10.98 -14.28
CA ALA A 414 47.85 -10.85 -15.07
C ALA A 414 47.66 -9.45 -15.66
N PHE A 415 48.24 -8.42 -15.05
CA PHE A 415 48.15 -7.01 -15.49
C PHE A 415 49.54 -6.36 -15.59
N PRO A 416 50.41 -6.79 -16.53
CA PRO A 416 51.82 -6.34 -16.60
C PRO A 416 52.07 -4.84 -16.81
N GLY A 417 51.02 -4.03 -16.98
CA GLY A 417 51.05 -2.58 -17.15
C GLY A 417 50.50 -1.79 -15.95
N ASP A 418 49.89 -2.45 -14.97
CA ASP A 418 49.30 -1.81 -13.80
C ASP A 418 49.96 -2.33 -12.52
N ALA A 419 50.93 -1.56 -11.99
CA ALA A 419 51.63 -1.92 -10.76
C ALA A 419 50.75 -2.04 -9.50
N SER A 420 49.45 -1.75 -9.60
CA SER A 420 48.45 -2.00 -8.55
C SER A 420 47.95 -3.44 -8.55
N GLU A 421 47.87 -4.07 -9.72
CA GLU A 421 47.18 -5.32 -9.98
C GLU A 421 48.15 -6.35 -10.57
N SER A 422 48.13 -7.59 -10.08
CA SER A 422 48.93 -8.65 -10.70
C SER A 422 48.31 -10.04 -10.67
N VAL A 423 47.09 -10.14 -10.15
CA VAL A 423 46.30 -11.37 -10.05
C VAL A 423 44.90 -11.06 -10.56
N ASP A 424 44.37 -11.99 -11.37
CA ASP A 424 43.00 -12.05 -11.88
C ASP A 424 42.52 -13.49 -11.64
N THR A 425 41.74 -13.69 -10.59
CA THR A 425 41.46 -15.05 -10.09
C THR A 425 40.33 -15.74 -10.85
N ASP A 426 39.32 -15.01 -11.30
CA ASP A 426 38.18 -15.54 -12.05
C ASP A 426 38.29 -15.32 -13.58
N SER A 427 39.24 -14.50 -14.03
CA SER A 427 39.51 -14.17 -15.43
C SER A 427 38.43 -13.33 -16.11
N ASP A 428 37.73 -12.48 -15.36
CA ASP A 428 36.75 -11.54 -15.90
C ASP A 428 37.38 -10.28 -16.54
N GLY A 429 38.68 -10.04 -16.26
CA GLY A 429 39.46 -8.92 -16.78
C GLY A 429 39.60 -7.74 -15.83
N ILE A 430 39.08 -7.84 -14.60
CA ILE A 430 39.28 -6.91 -13.48
C ILE A 430 40.33 -7.53 -12.54
N GLY A 431 41.26 -6.73 -12.03
CA GLY A 431 42.31 -7.24 -11.14
C GLY A 431 41.85 -7.33 -9.70
N ASN A 432 42.38 -8.30 -8.95
CA ASN A 432 41.93 -8.63 -7.60
C ASN A 432 42.00 -7.49 -6.54
N ASN A 433 42.61 -6.31 -6.80
CA ASN A 433 42.49 -5.16 -5.88
C ASN A 433 41.46 -4.11 -6.34
N ALA A 434 40.90 -4.26 -7.54
CA ALA A 434 39.82 -3.47 -8.11
C ALA A 434 38.51 -4.25 -8.23
N ASP A 435 38.59 -5.58 -8.29
CA ASP A 435 37.47 -6.51 -8.23
C ASP A 435 37.00 -6.65 -6.76
N ASP A 436 35.69 -6.64 -6.58
CA ASP A 436 35.05 -6.82 -5.28
C ASP A 436 34.50 -8.26 -5.11
N ASP A 437 34.61 -9.14 -6.13
CA ASP A 437 34.27 -10.58 -6.12
C ASP A 437 35.36 -11.39 -6.86
N ASP A 438 36.56 -11.42 -6.26
CA ASP A 438 37.82 -11.89 -6.85
C ASP A 438 37.75 -13.27 -7.56
N ASP A 439 36.88 -14.18 -7.13
CA ASP A 439 36.73 -15.53 -7.69
C ASP A 439 35.44 -15.77 -8.49
N GLY A 440 34.64 -14.72 -8.68
CA GLY A 440 33.44 -14.68 -9.52
C GLY A 440 32.34 -15.63 -9.05
N ASP A 441 32.28 -15.92 -7.75
CA ASP A 441 31.31 -16.84 -7.18
C ASP A 441 29.98 -16.18 -6.80
N GLY A 442 29.89 -14.85 -6.94
CA GLY A 442 28.73 -14.01 -6.63
C GLY A 442 28.67 -13.58 -5.16
N VAL A 443 29.79 -13.66 -4.43
CA VAL A 443 29.90 -13.23 -3.03
C VAL A 443 31.03 -12.21 -2.91
N ILE A 444 30.69 -10.99 -2.48
CA ILE A 444 31.71 -9.94 -2.37
C ILE A 444 32.83 -10.34 -1.39
N ASP A 445 34.07 -9.99 -1.71
CA ASP A 445 35.32 -10.23 -0.99
C ASP A 445 35.24 -9.99 0.52
N SER A 446 34.49 -8.96 0.91
CA SER A 446 34.33 -8.56 2.31
C SER A 446 33.48 -9.54 3.14
N LEU A 447 32.66 -10.35 2.46
CA LEU A 447 31.76 -11.37 3.01
C LEU A 447 32.21 -12.79 2.65
N ASP A 448 33.09 -12.95 1.67
CA ASP A 448 33.62 -14.25 1.31
C ASP A 448 34.63 -14.79 2.35
N SER A 449 34.54 -16.10 2.61
CA SER A 449 35.40 -16.78 3.58
C SER A 449 36.77 -17.16 3.01
N ASP A 450 36.88 -17.27 1.69
CA ASP A 450 38.08 -17.49 0.88
C ASP A 450 37.87 -16.86 -0.52
N PRO A 451 38.08 -15.54 -0.69
CA PRO A 451 37.79 -14.79 -1.93
C PRO A 451 38.54 -15.25 -3.20
N LEU A 452 39.28 -16.35 -3.16
CA LEU A 452 40.12 -16.82 -4.27
C LEU A 452 39.79 -18.27 -4.70
N ASP A 453 38.68 -18.84 -4.23
CA ASP A 453 38.25 -20.22 -4.50
C ASP A 453 36.72 -20.29 -4.62
N ASP A 454 36.24 -20.31 -5.88
CA ASP A 454 34.83 -20.34 -6.35
C ASP A 454 33.88 -21.41 -5.75
N GLN A 455 34.40 -22.25 -4.86
CA GLN A 455 33.69 -23.32 -4.17
C GLN A 455 33.67 -23.15 -2.64
N VAL A 456 34.26 -22.08 -2.10
CA VAL A 456 34.56 -21.92 -0.66
C VAL A 456 34.03 -20.60 -0.10
N GLY A 457 32.76 -20.29 -0.30
CA GLY A 457 32.16 -19.12 0.33
C GLY A 457 30.78 -18.82 -0.20
N ALA A 458 30.56 -19.09 -1.49
CA ALA A 458 29.27 -19.17 -2.21
C ALA A 458 28.22 -20.14 -1.64
N THR A 459 27.72 -19.88 -0.44
CA THR A 459 26.41 -20.39 0.00
C THR A 459 25.29 -19.49 -0.52
N ASP A 460 24.08 -20.02 -0.69
CA ASP A 460 22.94 -19.22 -1.17
C ASP A 460 22.71 -17.96 -0.29
N ASN A 461 22.80 -18.11 1.03
CA ASN A 461 22.77 -16.99 1.98
C ASN A 461 23.90 -15.95 1.78
N ALA A 462 25.10 -16.38 1.40
CA ALA A 462 26.23 -15.47 1.17
C ALA A 462 26.01 -14.61 -0.09
N LYS A 463 25.44 -15.22 -1.15
CA LYS A 463 25.04 -14.50 -2.37
C LYS A 463 23.91 -13.52 -2.09
N VAL A 464 22.88 -13.94 -1.34
CA VAL A 464 21.79 -13.07 -0.89
C VAL A 464 22.32 -11.88 -0.08
N SER A 465 23.22 -12.14 0.88
CA SER A 465 23.82 -11.07 1.69
C SER A 465 24.59 -10.09 0.80
N SER A 466 25.37 -10.59 -0.16
CA SER A 466 26.13 -9.75 -1.10
C SER A 466 25.22 -8.87 -1.96
N ALA A 467 24.13 -9.42 -2.50
CA ALA A 467 23.13 -8.66 -3.24
C ALA A 467 22.51 -7.55 -2.36
N LEU A 468 22.16 -7.84 -1.11
CA LEU A 468 21.59 -6.85 -0.19
C LEU A 468 22.59 -5.77 0.25
N TYR A 469 23.90 -6.03 0.27
CA TYR A 469 24.91 -5.02 0.63
C TYR A 469 25.06 -3.90 -0.41
N GLY A 470 24.67 -4.15 -1.67
CA GLY A 470 24.61 -3.14 -2.74
C GLY A 470 23.37 -2.26 -2.68
N GLU A 471 22.37 -2.64 -1.89
CA GLU A 471 21.07 -1.98 -1.84
C GLU A 471 20.95 -1.00 -0.66
N SER A 472 20.21 0.08 -0.88
CA SER A 472 19.77 0.98 0.21
C SER A 472 18.44 0.53 0.82
N TYR A 473 17.62 -0.18 0.04
CA TYR A 473 16.29 -0.64 0.45
C TYR A 473 15.99 -2.00 -0.15
N ALA A 474 15.26 -2.83 0.59
CA ALA A 474 14.59 -4.02 0.07
C ALA A 474 13.09 -3.91 0.36
N PHE A 475 12.28 -4.57 -0.46
CA PHE A 475 10.83 -4.49 -0.36
C PHE A 475 10.24 -5.89 -0.21
N ILE A 476 9.21 -6.01 0.62
CA ILE A 476 8.35 -7.20 0.63
C ILE A 476 7.05 -6.79 -0.03
N PHE A 477 6.64 -7.58 -1.01
CA PHE A 477 5.44 -7.34 -1.78
C PHE A 477 4.42 -8.41 -1.41
N ASP A 478 3.34 -7.98 -0.76
CA ASP A 478 2.21 -8.83 -0.41
C ASP A 478 0.99 -8.30 -1.16
N ALA A 479 0.53 -9.06 -2.15
CA ALA A 479 -0.69 -8.73 -2.87
C ALA A 479 -1.75 -9.76 -2.49
N ASP A 480 -2.56 -9.41 -1.49
CA ASP A 480 -3.74 -10.19 -1.16
C ASP A 480 -4.87 -9.81 -2.14
N ILE A 481 -5.14 -10.73 -3.06
CA ILE A 481 -6.08 -10.53 -4.16
C ILE A 481 -7.51 -10.81 -3.73
N GLU A 482 -7.74 -11.51 -2.61
CA GLU A 482 -9.11 -11.72 -2.10
C GLU A 482 -9.73 -10.39 -1.63
N ASP A 483 -8.90 -9.44 -1.17
CA ASP A 483 -9.34 -8.16 -0.60
C ASP A 483 -9.06 -6.91 -1.47
N ASN A 484 -8.54 -7.06 -2.71
CA ASN A 484 -8.15 -5.95 -3.58
C ASN A 484 -7.12 -5.00 -2.93
N GLU A 485 -6.12 -5.53 -2.22
CA GLU A 485 -5.11 -4.72 -1.54
C GLU A 485 -3.69 -5.14 -1.97
N VAL A 486 -2.83 -4.15 -2.19
CA VAL A 486 -1.40 -4.37 -2.45
C VAL A 486 -0.63 -3.72 -1.33
N THR A 487 0.02 -4.51 -0.51
CA THR A 487 0.82 -4.07 0.63
C THR A 487 2.30 -4.16 0.30
N ILE A 488 3.02 -3.09 0.58
CA ILE A 488 4.47 -3.00 0.40
C ILE A 488 5.11 -2.69 1.74
N GLU A 489 5.94 -3.60 2.22
CA GLU A 489 6.81 -3.34 3.36
C GLU A 489 8.18 -2.86 2.87
N THR A 490 8.65 -1.74 3.41
CA THR A 490 9.96 -1.16 3.06
C THR A 490 10.96 -1.41 4.17
N MET A 491 12.07 -2.05 3.80
CA MET A 491 13.20 -2.34 4.68
C MET A 491 14.37 -1.42 4.33
N GLU A 492 14.78 -0.54 5.24
CA GLU A 492 15.99 0.30 5.07
C GLU A 492 17.23 -0.51 5.46
N ILE A 493 18.21 -0.54 4.56
CA ILE A 493 19.46 -1.30 4.74
C ILE A 493 20.58 -0.37 5.19
N ASP A 494 21.18 -0.67 6.34
CA ASP A 494 22.39 0.01 6.82
C ASP A 494 23.35 -0.99 7.48
N ASN A 495 24.59 -1.03 6.99
CA ASN A 495 25.70 -1.85 7.52
C ASN A 495 25.34 -3.34 7.72
N GLY A 496 24.66 -3.96 6.76
CA GLY A 496 24.31 -5.38 6.80
C GLY A 496 23.08 -5.71 7.67
N ILE A 497 22.28 -4.70 8.03
CA ILE A 497 21.02 -4.88 8.76
C ILE A 497 19.92 -4.16 7.99
N ALA A 498 18.88 -4.90 7.58
CA ALA A 498 17.65 -4.33 7.03
C ALA A 498 16.63 -4.15 8.17
N ASN A 499 16.07 -2.95 8.32
CA ASN A 499 15.05 -2.66 9.34
C ASN A 499 13.75 -2.24 8.67
N LEU A 500 12.61 -2.76 9.14
CA LEU A 500 11.31 -2.30 8.69
C LEU A 500 11.12 -0.82 9.06
N VAL A 501 10.86 0.02 8.06
CA VAL A 501 10.70 1.47 8.25
C VAL A 501 9.34 2.01 7.82
N SER A 502 8.65 1.31 6.92
CA SER A 502 7.26 1.61 6.56
C SER A 502 6.52 0.38 6.05
N ILE A 503 5.21 0.38 6.26
CA ILE A 503 4.25 -0.49 5.57
C ILE A 503 3.32 0.46 4.83
N ALA A 504 3.04 0.17 3.56
CA ALA A 504 2.16 1.00 2.75
C ALA A 504 1.19 0.16 1.93
N GLU A 505 -0.05 0.60 1.83
CA GLU A 505 -1.02 0.06 0.88
C GLU A 505 -0.95 0.87 -0.41
N VAL A 506 -1.10 0.18 -1.54
CA VAL A 506 -1.04 0.74 -2.88
C VAL A 506 -2.36 0.45 -3.59
N ASN A 507 -3.00 1.50 -4.07
CA ASN A 507 -4.22 1.40 -4.85
C ASN A 507 -4.25 2.49 -5.94
N SER A 508 -5.34 2.59 -6.69
CA SER A 508 -5.50 3.53 -7.80
C SER A 508 -5.33 5.02 -7.43
N PHE A 509 -5.34 5.39 -6.15
CA PHE A 509 -5.09 6.75 -5.66
C PHE A 509 -3.64 7.00 -5.25
N GLY A 510 -2.80 5.97 -5.24
CA GLY A 510 -1.41 6.02 -4.87
C GLY A 510 -1.07 5.13 -3.69
N MET A 511 0.09 5.41 -3.09
CA MET A 511 0.65 4.66 -1.97
C MET A 511 0.41 5.43 -0.66
N PHE A 512 -0.07 4.72 0.37
CA PHE A 512 -0.42 5.28 1.67
C PHE A 512 0.32 4.54 2.78
N GLU A 513 1.22 5.24 3.47
CA GLU A 513 2.00 4.68 4.57
C GLU A 513 1.22 4.67 5.89
N PHE A 514 1.40 3.60 6.67
CA PHE A 514 0.79 3.41 7.99
C PHE A 514 1.83 3.51 9.12
N GLU A 515 1.37 3.85 10.33
CA GLU A 515 2.26 3.90 11.49
C GLU A 515 2.66 2.47 11.93
N LEU A 516 3.96 2.19 11.97
CA LEU A 516 4.49 0.95 12.50
C LEU A 516 4.17 0.83 14.00
N GLY A 517 3.52 -0.26 14.42
CA GLY A 517 3.29 -0.52 15.85
C GLY A 517 1.95 -1.16 16.26
N GLU A 518 1.08 -1.53 15.31
CA GLU A 518 -0.26 -2.05 15.60
C GLU A 518 -0.37 -3.59 15.57
N ASP A 519 0.74 -4.32 15.72
CA ASP A 519 0.66 -5.78 15.79
C ASP A 519 0.09 -6.25 17.13
N SER A 520 -0.93 -7.10 17.04
CA SER A 520 -1.60 -7.74 18.16
C SER A 520 -0.90 -8.99 18.69
N ASP A 521 0.12 -9.50 17.98
CA ASP A 521 0.75 -10.77 18.31
C ASP A 521 1.32 -10.83 19.73
N VAL A 522 0.96 -11.89 20.44
CA VAL A 522 1.38 -12.09 21.83
C VAL A 522 2.33 -13.29 21.94
N VAL A 523 3.55 -13.06 22.42
CA VAL A 523 4.59 -14.09 22.57
C VAL A 523 4.88 -14.41 24.02
N LEU A 524 5.28 -15.67 24.29
CA LEU A 524 5.67 -16.09 25.63
C LEU A 524 7.11 -15.70 25.96
N THR A 525 7.28 -14.85 26.96
CA THR A 525 8.59 -14.46 27.50
C THR A 525 8.88 -15.11 28.85
N SER A 526 10.12 -14.97 29.33
CA SER A 526 10.51 -15.41 30.69
C SER A 526 9.70 -14.76 31.82
N THR A 527 8.99 -13.66 31.55
CA THR A 527 8.12 -12.95 32.48
C THR A 527 6.63 -13.21 32.29
N GLY A 528 6.23 -13.96 31.25
CA GLY A 528 4.84 -14.22 30.86
C GLY A 528 4.55 -13.79 29.42
N TRP A 529 3.28 -13.83 29.03
CA TRP A 529 2.78 -13.33 27.74
C TRP A 529 3.05 -11.83 27.58
N THR A 530 3.45 -11.41 26.40
CA THR A 530 3.77 -10.00 26.08
C THR A 530 3.54 -9.75 24.60
N GLN A 531 2.97 -8.58 24.29
CA GLN A 531 2.68 -8.15 22.93
C GLN A 531 3.96 -7.73 22.18
N LEU A 532 4.04 -8.06 20.90
CA LEU A 532 5.02 -7.54 19.96
C LEU A 532 4.63 -6.12 19.51
N ASP A 533 5.52 -5.46 18.77
CA ASP A 533 5.26 -4.14 18.18
C ASP A 533 5.27 -4.19 16.66
N GLY A 534 5.19 -5.38 16.06
CA GLY A 534 5.20 -5.60 14.62
C GLY A 534 6.50 -5.25 13.91
N GLN A 535 7.51 -4.76 14.62
CA GLN A 535 8.77 -4.33 14.01
C GLN A 535 9.81 -5.45 14.06
N TYR A 536 10.41 -5.74 12.91
CA TYR A 536 11.45 -6.75 12.77
C TYR A 536 12.64 -6.22 11.96
N SER A 537 13.77 -6.93 12.11
CA SER A 537 15.02 -6.66 11.41
C SER A 537 15.58 -7.94 10.82
N LEU A 538 16.25 -7.82 9.67
CA LEU A 538 17.03 -8.87 9.04
C LEU A 538 18.52 -8.51 9.15
N ASP A 539 19.29 -9.28 9.91
CA ASP A 539 20.74 -9.12 10.06
C ASP A 539 21.46 -10.15 9.18
N PHE A 540 22.08 -9.64 8.13
CA PHE A 540 22.90 -10.39 7.18
C PHE A 540 24.38 -9.95 7.23
N SER A 541 24.75 -9.22 8.29
CA SER A 541 26.12 -8.74 8.49
C SER A 541 27.14 -9.87 8.68
N GLY A 542 26.66 -11.09 8.95
CA GLY A 542 27.45 -12.32 9.06
C GLY A 542 27.83 -12.96 7.72
N GLY A 543 27.34 -12.45 6.59
CA GLY A 543 27.58 -12.98 5.25
C GLY A 543 26.84 -14.30 4.98
N SER A 544 27.32 -15.42 5.53
CA SER A 544 26.66 -16.72 5.34
C SER A 544 25.57 -17.04 6.39
N GLU A 545 25.53 -16.28 7.48
CA GLU A 545 24.55 -16.40 8.56
C GLU A 545 23.61 -15.19 8.49
N ILE A 546 22.34 -15.45 8.20
CA ILE A 546 21.27 -14.46 8.15
C ILE A 546 20.30 -14.75 9.30
N ILE A 547 19.97 -13.73 10.09
CA ILE A 547 19.09 -13.84 11.25
C ILE A 547 17.99 -12.78 11.15
N ALA A 548 16.72 -13.21 11.22
CA ALA A 548 15.58 -12.30 11.36
C ALA A 548 15.12 -12.26 12.82
N TYR A 549 14.78 -11.08 13.35
CA TYR A 549 14.35 -10.93 14.75
C TYR A 549 13.41 -9.77 14.98
N ALA A 550 12.53 -9.89 15.97
CA ALA A 550 11.69 -8.77 16.43
C ALA A 550 12.52 -7.74 17.19
N THR A 551 12.33 -6.44 16.92
CA THR A 551 13.21 -5.36 17.44
C THR A 551 13.12 -5.19 18.96
N ASN A 552 11.95 -5.42 19.56
CA ASN A 552 11.72 -5.28 21.00
C ASN A 552 12.08 -6.53 21.82
N TYR A 553 12.05 -7.73 21.22
CA TYR A 553 12.39 -9.01 21.85
C TYR A 553 13.32 -9.91 21.01
N PRO A 554 14.49 -9.42 20.56
CA PRO A 554 15.36 -10.11 19.59
C PRO A 554 16.11 -11.33 20.14
N GLN A 555 15.87 -11.68 21.40
CA GLN A 555 16.46 -12.86 22.06
C GLN A 555 15.41 -13.96 22.30
N ILE A 556 14.15 -13.64 21.96
CA ILE A 556 13.01 -14.52 22.13
C ILE A 556 12.51 -14.85 20.74
N VAL A 557 12.11 -13.83 19.96
CA VAL A 557 11.68 -13.99 18.58
C VAL A 557 12.89 -13.79 17.67
N SER A 558 13.49 -14.90 17.27
CA SER A 558 14.70 -14.95 16.43
C SER A 558 14.63 -16.18 15.52
N TYR A 559 14.96 -15.97 14.26
CA TYR A 559 14.90 -16.96 13.19
C TYR A 559 16.23 -17.01 12.46
N SER A 560 16.76 -18.21 12.24
CA SER A 560 17.76 -18.42 11.19
C SER A 560 17.05 -18.43 9.84
N VAL A 561 17.62 -17.71 8.87
CA VAL A 561 17.02 -17.56 7.53
C VAL A 561 17.82 -18.37 6.52
N SER A 562 17.11 -19.14 5.69
CA SER A 562 17.66 -19.78 4.49
C SER A 562 17.06 -19.09 3.28
N ALA A 563 17.88 -18.40 2.50
CA ALA A 563 17.41 -17.57 1.40
C ALA A 563 18.04 -17.97 0.06
N VAL A 564 17.28 -17.81 -1.02
CA VAL A 564 17.73 -18.07 -2.39
C VAL A 564 17.52 -16.82 -3.24
N LEU A 565 18.58 -16.36 -3.90
CA LEU A 565 18.56 -15.25 -4.84
C LEU A 565 18.18 -15.75 -6.25
N THR A 566 17.24 -15.06 -6.88
CA THR A 566 16.83 -15.26 -8.27
C THR A 566 16.96 -13.94 -9.03
N ASP A 567 17.74 -13.96 -10.11
CA ASP A 567 17.81 -12.86 -11.08
C ASP A 567 16.55 -12.86 -11.95
N LEU A 568 15.91 -11.70 -12.06
CA LEU A 568 14.67 -11.51 -12.79
C LEU A 568 14.88 -10.79 -14.12
N GLU A 569 16.05 -10.24 -14.40
CA GLU A 569 16.30 -9.41 -15.58
C GLU A 569 15.83 -10.06 -16.89
N GLY A 570 15.06 -9.32 -17.68
CA GLY A 570 14.52 -9.77 -18.96
C GLY A 570 13.46 -10.88 -18.86
N THR A 571 13.09 -11.31 -17.65
CA THR A 571 11.95 -12.21 -17.44
C THR A 571 10.65 -11.42 -17.44
N VAL A 572 9.56 -12.01 -17.94
CA VAL A 572 8.27 -11.32 -18.03
C VAL A 572 7.63 -11.26 -16.65
N VAL A 573 7.20 -10.08 -16.20
CA VAL A 573 6.67 -9.83 -14.85
C VAL A 573 5.50 -10.77 -14.53
N SER A 574 4.59 -10.97 -15.49
CA SER A 574 3.43 -11.87 -15.34
C SER A 574 3.78 -13.35 -15.12
N THR A 575 5.03 -13.77 -15.33
CA THR A 575 5.48 -15.14 -15.08
C THR A 575 5.90 -15.39 -13.63
N LEU A 576 6.02 -14.34 -12.83
CA LEU A 576 6.32 -14.40 -11.40
C LEU A 576 5.03 -14.59 -10.58
N LEU A 577 3.98 -13.85 -10.92
CA LEU A 577 2.71 -13.76 -10.18
C LEU A 577 1.70 -14.85 -10.61
N THR A 578 2.14 -16.12 -10.71
CA THR A 578 1.39 -17.19 -11.39
C THR A 578 0.20 -17.80 -10.64
N GLU A 579 -0.18 -17.26 -9.48
CA GLU A 579 -1.35 -17.73 -8.76
C GLU A 579 -2.63 -17.51 -9.60
N GLU A 580 -3.58 -18.45 -9.51
CA GLU A 580 -4.64 -18.65 -10.52
C GLU A 580 -5.65 -17.48 -10.62
N GLU A 581 -5.49 -16.43 -9.80
CA GLU A 581 -6.41 -15.28 -9.66
C GLU A 581 -5.78 -13.89 -9.93
N VAL A 582 -4.46 -13.76 -10.11
CA VAL A 582 -3.80 -12.46 -10.47
C VAL A 582 -4.03 -12.06 -11.93
N TRP A 583 -4.43 -13.01 -12.78
CA TRP A 583 -4.42 -12.89 -14.24
C TRP A 583 -5.35 -11.81 -14.83
N ASP A 584 -6.29 -11.31 -14.05
CA ASP A 584 -7.23 -10.27 -14.49
C ASP A 584 -6.75 -8.84 -14.17
N GLN A 585 -5.57 -8.69 -13.55
CA GLN A 585 -5.06 -7.41 -13.04
C GLN A 585 -3.78 -6.91 -13.71
N PHE A 586 -3.39 -7.35 -14.92
CA PHE A 586 -2.24 -6.74 -15.62
C PHE A 586 -2.70 -5.69 -16.64
N GLU A 587 -2.10 -4.51 -16.62
CA GLU A 587 -2.24 -3.52 -17.70
C GLU A 587 -1.43 -3.95 -18.92
N ASP A 588 -0.19 -4.39 -18.71
CA ASP A 588 0.66 -5.00 -19.74
C ASP A 588 1.28 -6.33 -19.28
N SER A 589 0.67 -7.43 -19.72
CA SER A 589 1.16 -8.80 -19.46
C SER A 589 2.50 -9.15 -20.14
N SER A 590 3.05 -8.27 -20.97
CA SER A 590 4.30 -8.46 -21.72
C SER A 590 5.50 -7.70 -21.17
N LEU A 591 5.31 -6.83 -20.17
CA LEU A 591 6.38 -6.11 -19.50
C LEU A 591 7.40 -7.10 -18.92
N ALA A 592 8.68 -6.83 -19.15
CA ALA A 592 9.79 -7.61 -18.62
C ALA A 592 10.51 -6.80 -17.54
N PHE A 593 11.03 -7.49 -16.55
CA PHE A 593 11.85 -6.90 -15.50
C PHE A 593 13.10 -6.24 -16.08
N SER A 594 13.37 -5.04 -15.61
CA SER A 594 14.49 -4.17 -16.00
C SER A 594 15.83 -4.68 -15.42
N MET A 595 16.95 -4.13 -15.92
CA MET A 595 18.29 -4.50 -15.46
C MET A 595 18.46 -4.28 -13.95
N GLY A 596 19.00 -5.26 -13.24
CA GLY A 596 19.14 -5.23 -11.77
C GLY A 596 17.88 -5.62 -10.98
N ALA A 597 16.82 -6.09 -11.64
CA ALA A 597 15.69 -6.69 -10.96
C ALA A 597 16.05 -8.08 -10.39
N PHE A 598 15.84 -8.27 -9.08
CA PHE A 598 16.04 -9.56 -8.44
C PHE A 598 14.98 -9.83 -7.37
N MET A 599 14.86 -11.12 -7.03
CA MET A 599 14.00 -11.64 -5.97
C MET A 599 14.80 -12.51 -5.01
N ILE A 600 14.45 -12.50 -3.73
CA ILE A 600 14.98 -13.37 -2.69
C ILE A 600 13.80 -14.11 -2.05
N GLU A 601 13.78 -15.43 -2.16
CA GLU A 601 12.85 -16.29 -1.44
C GLU A 601 13.51 -16.74 -0.13
N ALA A 602 12.92 -16.41 1.01
CA ALA A 602 13.49 -16.64 2.33
C ALA A 602 12.58 -17.53 3.20
N VAL A 603 13.16 -18.64 3.68
CA VAL A 603 12.52 -19.56 4.61
C VAL A 603 13.00 -19.28 6.03
N LEU A 604 12.07 -19.01 6.93
CA LEU A 604 12.36 -18.79 8.35
C LEU A 604 12.42 -20.12 9.12
N THR A 605 13.38 -20.22 10.05
CA THR A 605 13.49 -21.34 10.99
C THR A 605 13.73 -20.79 12.40
N PRO A 606 12.83 -21.02 13.38
CA PRO A 606 12.99 -20.53 14.74
C PRO A 606 14.26 -21.06 15.41
N GLU A 607 15.01 -20.20 16.10
CA GLU A 607 16.20 -20.61 16.85
C GLU A 607 15.86 -21.34 18.18
N GLU A 608 14.70 -21.04 18.75
CA GLU A 608 14.17 -21.63 19.98
C GLU A 608 12.67 -21.93 19.79
N ASP A 609 12.06 -22.74 20.68
CA ASP A 609 10.62 -22.98 20.63
C ASP A 609 9.89 -21.65 20.91
N LEU A 610 9.14 -21.15 19.92
CA LEU A 610 8.35 -19.92 20.02
C LEU A 610 6.90 -20.27 20.31
N TYR A 611 6.32 -19.60 21.30
CA TYR A 611 4.93 -19.77 21.69
C TYR A 611 4.21 -18.46 21.40
N ARG A 612 3.26 -18.51 20.47
CA ARG A 612 2.43 -17.37 20.06
C ARG A 612 0.98 -17.60 20.46
N LEU A 613 0.23 -16.53 20.72
CA LEU A 613 -1.23 -16.54 20.82
C LEU A 613 -1.81 -15.87 19.60
N TYR A 614 -2.92 -16.40 19.11
CA TYR A 614 -3.71 -15.75 18.08
C TYR A 614 -4.54 -14.63 18.72
N ASP A 615 -4.55 -13.45 18.12
CA ASP A 615 -5.31 -12.32 18.65
C ASP A 615 -6.82 -12.58 18.55
N GLY A 616 -7.58 -12.13 19.55
CA GLY A 616 -9.04 -12.28 19.60
C GLY A 616 -9.59 -13.72 19.68
N ASP A 617 -8.77 -14.77 19.55
CA ASP A 617 -9.24 -16.15 19.41
C ASP A 617 -9.33 -16.89 20.75
N SER A 618 -10.42 -16.62 21.47
CA SER A 618 -10.81 -17.42 22.62
C SER A 618 -11.08 -18.86 22.18
N ALA A 619 -10.54 -19.83 22.91
CA ALA A 619 -10.67 -21.24 22.55
C ALA A 619 -12.14 -21.69 22.65
N TRP A 620 -12.76 -21.88 21.49
CA TRP A 620 -14.11 -22.42 21.35
C TRP A 620 -14.14 -23.89 21.74
N ILE A 621 -15.09 -24.27 22.61
CA ILE A 621 -15.15 -25.62 23.18
C ILE A 621 -16.52 -26.24 23.06
N PHE A 622 -16.61 -27.39 22.43
CA PHE A 622 -17.82 -28.22 22.44
C PHE A 622 -18.00 -28.87 23.83
N LYS A 623 -19.18 -28.68 24.44
CA LYS A 623 -19.60 -29.21 25.76
C LYS A 623 -20.59 -30.38 25.64
N GLY A 624 -21.05 -30.69 24.42
CA GLY A 624 -21.77 -31.92 24.09
C GLY A 624 -23.25 -31.91 24.49
N ASP A 625 -23.89 -30.75 24.42
CA ASP A 625 -25.29 -30.54 24.74
C ASP A 625 -26.21 -30.31 23.52
N GLY A 626 -25.63 -30.16 22.32
CA GLY A 626 -26.38 -30.05 21.07
C GLY A 626 -26.44 -28.66 20.45
N GLY A 627 -25.77 -27.65 21.04
CA GLY A 627 -25.68 -26.29 20.50
C GLY A 627 -24.61 -26.11 19.43
N MET A 628 -24.73 -25.02 18.66
CA MET A 628 -23.73 -24.51 17.71
C MET A 628 -22.73 -23.53 18.37
N SER A 629 -22.89 -23.20 19.65
CA SER A 629 -22.12 -22.16 20.34
C SER A 629 -21.89 -22.53 21.81
N ASP A 630 -21.08 -23.55 22.05
CA ASP A 630 -20.61 -23.83 23.40
C ASP A 630 -19.46 -22.86 23.68
N GLY A 631 -19.77 -21.76 24.38
CA GLY A 631 -18.91 -20.59 24.52
C GLY A 631 -17.56 -20.84 25.20
N GLU A 632 -16.79 -19.76 25.31
CA GLU A 632 -15.37 -19.70 25.70
C GLU A 632 -15.03 -20.53 26.95
N ALA A 633 -13.87 -21.18 26.93
CA ALA A 633 -13.31 -21.80 28.12
C ALA A 633 -12.61 -20.75 28.98
N THR A 634 -12.74 -20.84 30.30
CA THR A 634 -12.02 -19.94 31.24
C THR A 634 -10.88 -20.64 31.97
N SER A 635 -10.79 -21.97 31.85
CA SER A 635 -9.75 -22.78 32.44
C SER A 635 -9.36 -23.97 31.57
N LEU A 636 -8.08 -24.36 31.61
CA LEU A 636 -7.55 -25.50 30.84
C LEU A 636 -8.19 -26.85 31.24
N ASP A 637 -8.69 -26.97 32.47
CA ASP A 637 -9.38 -28.17 32.96
C ASP A 637 -10.65 -28.44 32.14
N GLU A 638 -11.31 -27.40 31.61
CA GLU A 638 -12.53 -27.51 30.78
C GLU A 638 -12.26 -28.16 29.42
N LEU A 639 -11.01 -28.14 28.94
CA LEU A 639 -10.63 -28.77 27.68
C LEU A 639 -10.52 -30.30 27.77
N THR A 640 -10.48 -30.85 28.98
CA THR A 640 -10.16 -32.27 29.19
C THR A 640 -11.37 -33.11 29.59
N VAL A 641 -11.47 -34.32 29.03
CA VAL A 641 -12.53 -35.27 29.29
C VAL A 641 -12.03 -36.61 29.85
N THR A 642 -12.86 -37.25 30.67
CA THR A 642 -12.50 -38.54 31.30
C THR A 642 -12.73 -39.75 30.39
N THR A 643 -13.65 -39.65 29.42
CA THR A 643 -14.11 -40.78 28.60
C THR A 643 -14.29 -40.33 27.16
N SER A 644 -13.71 -41.07 26.22
CA SER A 644 -13.80 -40.75 24.80
C SER A 644 -15.20 -40.93 24.23
N VAL A 645 -15.61 -40.02 23.35
CA VAL A 645 -16.88 -40.04 22.60
C VAL A 645 -16.94 -41.13 21.51
N GLY A 646 -15.79 -41.67 21.09
CA GLY A 646 -15.69 -42.80 20.16
C GLY A 646 -15.38 -42.41 18.71
N GLU A 647 -15.58 -43.33 17.76
CA GLU A 647 -15.12 -43.15 16.36
C GLU A 647 -16.04 -42.27 15.51
N GLN A 648 -17.36 -42.31 15.77
CA GLN A 648 -18.34 -41.46 15.10
C GLN A 648 -19.45 -41.18 16.11
N VAL A 649 -19.68 -39.91 16.39
CA VAL A 649 -20.69 -39.43 17.35
C VAL A 649 -21.53 -38.34 16.69
N SER A 650 -22.71 -38.05 17.20
CA SER A 650 -23.42 -36.85 16.78
C SER A 650 -22.61 -35.63 17.21
N THR A 651 -22.49 -34.62 16.35
CA THR A 651 -21.82 -33.34 16.65
C THR A 651 -22.29 -32.77 17.99
N GLY A 652 -23.61 -32.78 18.24
CA GLY A 652 -24.21 -32.33 19.49
C GLY A 652 -23.93 -33.18 20.74
N SER A 653 -23.09 -34.21 20.66
CA SER A 653 -22.63 -34.98 21.82
C SER A 653 -21.11 -35.07 21.87
N PHE A 654 -20.42 -34.34 21.00
CA PHE A 654 -18.98 -34.19 21.02
C PHE A 654 -18.57 -33.25 22.15
N VAL A 655 -17.46 -33.57 22.81
CA VAL A 655 -16.85 -32.69 23.82
C VAL A 655 -15.37 -32.55 23.48
N GLY A 656 -14.89 -31.33 23.28
CA GLY A 656 -13.54 -31.05 22.84
C GLY A 656 -13.35 -29.60 22.40
N ALA A 657 -12.17 -29.25 21.91
CA ALA A 657 -11.86 -27.92 21.40
C ALA A 657 -12.00 -27.86 19.88
N TYR A 658 -12.47 -26.72 19.39
CA TYR A 658 -12.32 -26.32 17.99
C TYR A 658 -10.84 -26.05 17.68
N LEU A 659 -10.45 -26.29 16.43
CA LEU A 659 -9.11 -25.96 15.94
C LEU A 659 -9.18 -25.10 14.68
N SER A 660 -9.89 -25.51 13.63
CA SER A 660 -10.01 -24.75 12.38
C SER A 660 -11.27 -25.21 11.65
N GLY A 661 -11.77 -24.48 10.65
CA GLY A 661 -13.04 -24.78 10.01
C GLY A 661 -13.69 -23.63 9.26
N ASN A 662 -14.84 -23.93 8.64
CA ASN A 662 -15.71 -22.98 7.94
C ASN A 662 -17.19 -23.26 8.27
N ASP A 663 -18.12 -22.51 7.68
CA ASP A 663 -19.58 -22.57 7.94
C ASP A 663 -20.20 -23.98 7.86
N GLY A 664 -19.56 -24.92 7.17
CA GLY A 664 -20.08 -26.28 6.94
C GLY A 664 -19.33 -27.40 7.68
N MET A 665 -18.05 -27.21 8.01
CA MET A 665 -17.18 -28.26 8.54
C MET A 665 -16.11 -27.70 9.48
N ALA A 666 -15.65 -28.50 10.45
CA ALA A 666 -14.56 -28.10 11.36
C ALA A 666 -13.60 -29.24 11.74
N ALA A 667 -12.33 -28.90 11.91
CA ALA A 667 -11.32 -29.65 12.62
C ALA A 667 -11.46 -29.44 14.14
N ALA A 668 -11.50 -30.54 14.90
CA ALA A 668 -11.66 -30.48 16.35
C ALA A 668 -10.84 -31.55 17.07
N VAL A 669 -10.57 -31.32 18.36
CA VAL A 669 -9.80 -32.24 19.20
C VAL A 669 -10.50 -32.55 20.52
N GLU A 670 -10.60 -33.83 20.85
CA GLU A 670 -10.99 -34.31 22.18
C GLU A 670 -9.72 -34.63 22.99
N LEU A 671 -9.51 -33.93 24.10
CA LEU A 671 -8.37 -34.15 24.99
C LEU A 671 -8.79 -35.03 26.18
N LEU A 672 -8.17 -36.19 26.32
CA LEU A 672 -8.46 -37.11 27.43
C LEU A 672 -7.48 -36.91 28.58
N GLU A 673 -7.95 -36.99 29.84
CA GLU A 673 -7.12 -36.91 31.07
C GLU A 673 -5.94 -37.91 31.12
N ASN A 674 -5.91 -38.91 30.23
CA ASN A 674 -4.81 -39.86 30.10
C ASN A 674 -3.75 -39.44 29.05
N ASN A 675 -3.68 -38.15 28.71
CA ASN A 675 -2.78 -37.54 27.73
C ASN A 675 -3.00 -38.04 26.29
N THR A 676 -4.21 -38.48 25.95
CA THR A 676 -4.58 -38.88 24.58
C THR A 676 -5.36 -37.75 23.93
N ALA A 677 -4.99 -37.35 22.70
CA ALA A 677 -5.75 -36.42 21.88
C ALA A 677 -6.41 -37.19 20.74
N ASN A 678 -7.73 -37.09 20.57
CA ASN A 678 -8.44 -37.68 19.44
C ASN A 678 -8.88 -36.55 18.51
N PHE A 679 -8.57 -36.65 17.22
CA PHE A 679 -8.85 -35.60 16.24
C PHE A 679 -10.05 -35.98 15.39
N TYR A 680 -10.94 -35.02 15.12
CA TYR A 680 -12.23 -35.21 14.48
C TYR A 680 -12.45 -34.22 13.34
N THR A 681 -13.23 -34.65 12.34
CA THR A 681 -13.91 -33.76 11.39
C THR A 681 -15.38 -33.65 11.81
N MET A 682 -15.83 -32.43 12.03
CA MET A 682 -17.23 -32.06 12.19
C MET A 682 -17.81 -31.78 10.81
N ASP A 683 -18.95 -32.39 10.51
CA ASP A 683 -19.66 -32.19 9.24
C ASP A 683 -21.12 -31.87 9.54
N TRP A 684 -21.46 -30.58 9.43
CA TRP A 684 -22.82 -30.07 9.67
C TRP A 684 -23.68 -30.09 8.41
N GLU A 685 -23.07 -30.12 7.22
CA GLU A 685 -23.79 -30.16 5.96
C GLU A 685 -24.41 -31.53 5.67
N ASN A 686 -23.69 -32.60 6.00
CA ASN A 686 -24.03 -33.95 5.59
C ASN A 686 -24.91 -34.66 6.62
N ARG A 687 -26.16 -34.22 6.66
CA ARG A 687 -27.18 -34.74 7.57
C ARG A 687 -27.59 -36.17 7.23
N ASP A 688 -27.66 -37.05 8.23
CA ASP A 688 -28.23 -38.40 8.05
C ASP A 688 -29.67 -38.28 7.52
N PRO A 689 -29.99 -38.84 6.34
CA PRO A 689 -31.32 -38.69 5.75
C PRO A 689 -32.43 -39.42 6.51
N ASN A 690 -32.10 -40.22 7.55
CA ASN A 690 -33.06 -40.97 8.36
C ASN A 690 -33.16 -40.46 9.80
N THR A 691 -32.05 -40.04 10.41
CA THR A 691 -32.06 -39.55 11.81
C THR A 691 -32.02 -38.05 11.91
N PHE A 692 -31.66 -37.36 10.82
CA PHE A 692 -31.52 -35.92 10.80
C PHE A 692 -30.39 -35.40 11.72
N ASP A 693 -29.43 -36.26 12.07
CA ASP A 693 -28.26 -35.91 12.87
C ASP A 693 -27.08 -35.56 11.95
N THR A 694 -26.22 -34.67 12.42
CA THR A 694 -24.88 -34.39 11.88
C THR A 694 -23.83 -35.12 12.72
N TYR A 695 -22.65 -35.39 12.17
CA TYR A 695 -21.68 -36.29 12.81
C TYR A 695 -20.27 -35.70 12.93
N ALA A 696 -19.68 -35.95 14.09
CA ALA A 696 -18.24 -35.84 14.32
C ALA A 696 -17.58 -37.19 14.02
N THR A 697 -16.62 -37.22 13.10
CA THR A 697 -15.91 -38.45 12.71
C THR A 697 -14.45 -38.36 13.10
N LYS A 698 -13.98 -39.33 13.90
CA LYS A 698 -12.59 -39.39 14.32
C LYS A 698 -11.69 -39.74 13.14
N VAL A 699 -10.67 -38.91 12.89
CA VAL A 699 -9.71 -39.09 11.80
C VAL A 699 -8.35 -39.56 12.29
N ALA A 700 -7.92 -39.14 13.48
CA ALA A 700 -6.62 -39.53 14.03
C ALA A 700 -6.60 -39.64 15.56
N THR A 701 -5.45 -40.07 16.09
CA THR A 701 -5.17 -40.09 17.54
C THR A 701 -3.71 -39.70 17.76
N GLY A 702 -3.50 -38.70 18.60
CA GLY A 702 -2.21 -38.26 19.07
C GLY A 702 -2.15 -38.21 20.59
N THR A 703 -1.28 -37.37 21.09
CA THR A 703 -1.06 -37.13 22.51
C THR A 703 -0.94 -35.64 22.77
N TRP A 704 -1.32 -35.23 23.97
CA TRP A 704 -1.13 -33.87 24.45
C TRP A 704 -0.39 -33.92 25.78
N SER A 705 0.26 -32.82 26.15
CA SER A 705 0.96 -32.67 27.43
C SER A 705 0.53 -31.42 28.18
N ASP A 706 0.35 -31.58 29.50
CA ASP A 706 0.32 -30.52 30.48
C ASP A 706 1.76 -30.22 30.95
N GLY A 707 2.30 -29.09 30.53
CA GLY A 707 3.71 -28.79 30.77
C GLY A 707 3.96 -27.29 30.77
N GLY A 708 3.82 -26.65 31.93
CA GLY A 708 4.09 -25.22 32.03
C GLY A 708 5.51 -24.87 31.60
N VAL A 709 5.62 -23.88 30.71
CA VAL A 709 6.88 -23.30 30.24
C VAL A 709 7.25 -22.19 31.20
N THR A 710 8.18 -22.46 32.13
CA THR A 710 8.82 -21.67 33.22
C THR A 710 8.04 -20.58 34.00
N SER A 711 7.06 -19.88 33.41
CA SER A 711 6.23 -18.79 33.94
C SER A 711 4.71 -19.00 33.76
N VAL A 712 4.25 -19.85 32.82
CA VAL A 712 2.81 -20.01 32.48
C VAL A 712 2.39 -21.48 32.37
N GLU A 713 1.11 -21.78 32.62
CA GLU A 713 0.50 -23.10 32.42
C GLU A 713 -0.12 -23.19 31.02
N LEU A 714 0.13 -24.30 30.32
CA LEU A 714 -0.39 -24.53 28.97
C LEU A 714 -0.62 -26.03 28.71
N ILE A 715 -1.52 -26.30 27.78
CA ILE A 715 -1.71 -27.58 27.11
C ILE A 715 -1.05 -27.47 25.74
N GLU A 716 -0.17 -28.40 25.40
CA GLU A 716 0.48 -28.48 24.08
C GLU A 716 0.10 -29.80 23.41
N LEU A 717 -0.25 -29.76 22.12
CA LEU A 717 -0.53 -30.94 21.31
C LEU A 717 0.01 -30.78 19.88
N THR A 718 0.48 -31.87 19.29
CA THR A 718 0.88 -31.91 17.88
C THR A 718 -0.16 -32.66 17.07
N VAL A 719 -0.65 -32.04 16.00
CA VAL A 719 -1.61 -32.62 15.07
C VAL A 719 -0.92 -33.74 14.26
N PRO A 720 -1.43 -34.98 14.28
CA PRO A 720 -0.86 -36.06 13.50
C PRO A 720 -1.06 -35.85 11.99
N GLN A 721 -0.09 -36.26 11.17
CA GLN A 721 -0.20 -36.20 9.70
C GLN A 721 -1.48 -36.85 9.16
N GLU A 722 -2.00 -37.90 9.83
CA GLU A 722 -3.26 -38.53 9.42
C GLU A 722 -4.48 -37.60 9.56
N ALA A 723 -4.47 -36.67 10.53
CA ALA A 723 -5.51 -35.64 10.67
C ALA A 723 -5.34 -34.56 9.61
N LEU A 724 -4.13 -34.01 9.45
CA LEU A 724 -3.82 -33.01 8.41
C LEU A 724 -4.23 -33.51 7.01
N THR A 725 -3.89 -34.76 6.68
CA THR A 725 -4.28 -35.36 5.39
C THR A 725 -5.80 -35.54 5.24
N ALA A 726 -6.52 -35.73 6.35
CA ALA A 726 -7.96 -35.92 6.35
C ALA A 726 -8.73 -34.60 6.25
N TRP A 727 -8.17 -33.53 6.82
CA TRP A 727 -8.72 -32.18 6.76
C TRP A 727 -8.38 -31.52 5.41
N GLY A 728 -7.15 -31.64 4.92
CA GLY A 728 -6.74 -30.90 3.72
C GLY A 728 -6.87 -29.40 3.99
N GLU A 729 -7.55 -28.67 3.11
CA GLU A 729 -7.85 -27.23 3.21
C GLU A 729 -8.72 -26.86 4.44
N LEU A 730 -9.30 -27.83 5.16
CA LEU A 730 -9.92 -27.58 6.48
C LEU A 730 -8.91 -27.30 7.60
N TRP A 731 -7.62 -27.32 7.29
CA TRP A 731 -6.54 -26.95 8.19
C TRP A 731 -5.70 -25.89 7.47
N ASP A 732 -5.76 -24.68 7.98
CA ASP A 732 -5.18 -23.44 7.47
C ASP A 732 -4.13 -22.86 8.44
N GLU A 733 -3.75 -23.63 9.46
CA GLU A 733 -2.83 -23.15 10.50
C GLU A 733 -1.38 -23.48 10.14
N GLY A 734 -0.52 -22.45 10.11
CA GLY A 734 0.91 -22.57 9.76
C GLY A 734 1.75 -23.44 10.71
N SER A 735 1.26 -23.71 11.93
CA SER A 735 1.92 -24.66 12.85
C SER A 735 1.09 -25.91 13.11
N THR A 736 1.74 -27.07 12.97
CA THR A 736 1.17 -28.36 13.37
C THR A 736 1.11 -28.57 14.89
N THR A 737 1.70 -27.67 15.69
CA THR A 737 1.66 -27.74 17.15
C THR A 737 0.81 -26.60 17.69
N VAL A 738 -0.31 -26.96 18.31
CA VAL A 738 -1.25 -26.04 18.91
C VAL A 738 -1.06 -26.02 20.42
N LEU A 739 -1.19 -24.84 21.01
CA LEU A 739 -1.26 -24.64 22.44
C LEU A 739 -2.61 -24.07 22.87
N PHE A 740 -2.95 -24.33 24.13
CA PHE A 740 -4.00 -23.62 24.85
C PHE A 740 -3.42 -23.10 26.15
N THR A 741 -3.70 -21.85 26.49
CA THR A 741 -3.28 -21.21 27.75
C THR A 741 -4.38 -20.31 28.29
N VAL A 742 -4.26 -19.84 29.53
CA VAL A 742 -5.14 -18.77 30.05
C VAL A 742 -4.44 -17.42 29.86
N TYR A 743 -5.07 -16.53 29.11
CA TYR A 743 -4.64 -15.15 28.87
C TYR A 743 -5.85 -14.22 29.05
N ASP A 744 -5.63 -13.12 29.78
CA ASP A 744 -6.68 -12.18 30.21
C ASP A 744 -8.00 -12.77 30.76
N GLY A 745 -7.92 -13.93 31.43
CA GLY A 745 -9.08 -14.57 32.09
C GLY A 745 -9.85 -15.57 31.24
N VAL A 746 -9.53 -15.69 29.96
CA VAL A 746 -10.08 -16.67 29.02
C VAL A 746 -9.00 -17.66 28.56
N VAL A 747 -9.41 -18.84 28.12
CA VAL A 747 -8.50 -19.77 27.45
C VAL A 747 -8.33 -19.28 26.02
N VAL A 748 -7.10 -19.00 25.64
CA VAL A 748 -6.74 -18.54 24.29
C VAL A 748 -5.98 -19.66 23.59
N ARG A 749 -6.24 -19.77 22.29
CA ARG A 749 -5.55 -20.69 21.39
C ARG A 749 -4.30 -20.02 20.83
N GLY A 750 -3.31 -20.83 20.49
CA GLY A 750 -2.12 -20.34 19.83
C GLY A 750 -1.30 -21.45 19.20
N SER A 751 -0.16 -21.07 18.66
CA SER A 751 0.78 -21.98 18.00
C SER A 751 2.08 -22.13 18.78
N VAL A 752 2.75 -23.25 18.54
CA VAL A 752 4.15 -23.43 18.90
C VAL A 752 4.95 -23.66 17.63
N GLU A 753 5.80 -22.72 17.28
CA GLU A 753 6.82 -22.92 16.26
C GLU A 753 8.00 -23.63 16.92
N LYS A 754 8.41 -24.77 16.37
CA LYS A 754 9.46 -25.60 16.98
C LYS A 754 10.83 -25.15 16.54
N ALA A 755 11.76 -25.10 17.49
CA ALA A 755 13.16 -24.83 17.20
C ALA A 755 13.69 -25.77 16.13
N ASP A 756 14.50 -25.25 15.21
CA ASP A 756 15.13 -25.99 14.11
C ASP A 756 14.13 -26.62 13.11
N VAL A 757 12.86 -26.19 13.08
CA VAL A 757 11.86 -26.63 12.10
C VAL A 757 11.48 -25.42 11.23
N ALA A 758 11.79 -25.51 9.93
CA ALA A 758 11.39 -24.50 8.96
C ALA A 758 9.87 -24.32 8.93
N LEU A 759 9.42 -23.08 8.78
CA LEU A 759 8.00 -22.77 8.57
C LEU A 759 7.63 -23.18 7.14
N ASP A 760 6.50 -23.89 6.97
CA ASP A 760 6.08 -24.50 5.70
C ASP A 760 5.17 -23.54 4.86
N ASP A 761 4.65 -22.45 5.46
CA ASP A 761 3.66 -21.54 4.85
C ASP A 761 4.11 -20.05 4.77
N ASP A 762 5.34 -19.71 5.21
CA ASP A 762 5.84 -18.32 5.29
C ASP A 762 7.10 -18.11 4.44
N ASP A 763 7.02 -18.36 3.13
CA ASP A 763 8.11 -17.96 2.22
C ASP A 763 8.07 -16.43 2.09
N LEU A 764 8.97 -15.75 2.81
CA LEU A 764 9.12 -14.30 2.70
C LEU A 764 9.82 -13.97 1.39
N VAL A 765 9.17 -13.19 0.54
CA VAL A 765 9.71 -12.79 -0.75
C VAL A 765 10.16 -11.34 -0.69
N PHE A 766 11.48 -11.12 -0.74
CA PHE A 766 12.05 -9.79 -0.89
C PHE A 766 12.35 -9.51 -2.36
N ILE A 767 12.14 -8.27 -2.79
CA ILE A 767 12.44 -7.83 -4.15
C ILE A 767 13.27 -6.54 -4.13
N SER A 768 14.06 -6.35 -5.19
CA SER A 768 14.81 -5.11 -5.39
C SER A 768 13.87 -3.93 -5.69
N LYS A 769 14.39 -2.70 -5.56
CA LYS A 769 13.63 -1.50 -5.93
C LYS A 769 13.12 -1.58 -7.37
N THR A 770 14.00 -1.98 -8.30
CA THR A 770 13.69 -2.14 -9.72
C THR A 770 12.56 -3.13 -9.93
N ALA A 771 12.63 -4.31 -9.31
CA ALA A 771 11.57 -5.31 -9.42
C ALA A 771 10.24 -4.81 -8.85
N LYS A 772 10.25 -4.05 -7.76
CA LYS A 772 9.05 -3.44 -7.17
C LYS A 772 8.42 -2.40 -8.12
N ASP A 773 9.22 -1.53 -8.71
CA ASP A 773 8.75 -0.53 -9.67
C ASP A 773 8.19 -1.23 -10.94
N ASP A 774 8.91 -2.21 -11.51
CA ASP A 774 8.44 -2.99 -12.67
C ASP A 774 7.13 -3.75 -12.40
N ILE A 775 6.92 -4.26 -11.17
CA ILE A 775 5.66 -4.92 -10.78
C ILE A 775 4.52 -3.90 -10.75
N LEU A 776 4.72 -2.74 -10.12
CA LEU A 776 3.70 -1.70 -10.01
C LEU A 776 3.28 -1.16 -11.39
N ASP A 777 4.22 -1.08 -12.34
CA ASP A 777 3.95 -0.65 -13.71
C ASP A 777 3.22 -1.73 -14.53
N ALA A 778 3.42 -3.01 -14.20
CA ALA A 778 2.76 -4.11 -14.89
C ALA A 778 1.30 -4.32 -14.45
N ILE A 779 0.98 -4.02 -13.18
CA ILE A 779 -0.32 -4.33 -12.57
C ILE A 779 -1.29 -3.13 -12.62
N LYS A 780 -2.56 -3.45 -12.84
CA LYS A 780 -3.69 -2.56 -12.66
C LYS A 780 -3.99 -2.48 -11.17
N LEU A 781 -3.63 -1.35 -10.56
CA LEU A 781 -3.87 -1.14 -9.14
C LEU A 781 -5.37 -1.21 -8.79
N PRO A 782 -5.72 -1.83 -7.65
CA PRO A 782 -7.11 -1.97 -7.23
C PRO A 782 -7.74 -0.59 -7.01
N PHE A 783 -9.04 -0.47 -7.30
CA PHE A 783 -9.78 0.74 -6.97
C PHE A 783 -10.16 0.71 -5.49
N GLY A 784 -9.71 1.70 -4.72
CA GLY A 784 -9.84 1.67 -3.26
C GLY A 784 -10.15 3.01 -2.61
N GLU A 785 -9.82 3.11 -1.34
CA GLU A 785 -9.94 4.32 -0.56
C GLU A 785 -8.75 5.25 -0.76
N CYS A 786 -9.00 6.55 -0.75
CA CYS A 786 -7.91 7.52 -0.69
C CYS A 786 -7.64 7.94 0.76
N TYR A 787 -6.63 7.40 1.41
CA TYR A 787 -6.33 7.72 2.81
C TYR A 787 -5.69 9.10 3.05
N ALA A 788 -5.35 9.83 1.98
CA ALA A 788 -4.63 11.10 2.05
C ALA A 788 -5.22 12.09 3.08
N ASN A 789 -4.42 12.47 4.09
CA ASN A 789 -4.78 13.39 5.17
C ASN A 789 -6.07 13.04 5.94
N ASN A 790 -6.31 11.75 6.21
CA ASN A 790 -7.30 11.34 7.22
C ASN A 790 -6.96 11.96 8.59
N ALA A 791 -8.00 12.21 9.39
CA ALA A 791 -7.87 12.86 10.68
C ALA A 791 -8.97 12.38 11.65
N GLU A 792 -8.57 11.66 12.69
CA GLU A 792 -9.49 11.05 13.66
C GLU A 792 -10.16 12.04 14.62
N SER A 793 -9.64 13.26 14.79
CA SER A 793 -10.33 14.28 15.59
C SER A 793 -9.82 15.71 15.37
N GLY A 794 -10.70 16.68 15.60
CA GLY A 794 -10.38 18.10 15.53
C GLY A 794 -10.15 18.64 14.11
N ALA A 795 -10.53 17.88 13.08
CA ALA A 795 -10.37 18.26 11.69
C ALA A 795 -11.13 19.55 11.35
N THR A 796 -10.53 20.40 10.52
CA THR A 796 -11.16 21.63 10.01
C THR A 796 -11.58 21.47 8.56
N GLU A 797 -12.46 22.37 8.11
CA GLU A 797 -12.86 22.42 6.70
C GLU A 797 -11.70 22.78 5.75
N SER A 798 -10.60 23.35 6.26
CA SER A 798 -9.37 23.53 5.47
C SER A 798 -8.59 22.23 5.32
N ASP A 799 -8.57 21.40 6.38
CA ASP A 799 -7.93 20.09 6.35
C ASP A 799 -8.68 19.16 5.39
N PHE A 800 -10.02 19.25 5.34
CA PHE A 800 -10.84 18.48 4.39
C PHE A 800 -10.53 18.84 2.92
N LEU A 801 -10.24 20.11 2.63
CA LEU A 801 -9.82 20.52 1.28
C LEU A 801 -8.43 19.98 0.91
N LEU A 802 -7.50 19.93 1.87
CA LEU A 802 -6.19 19.33 1.66
C LEU A 802 -6.31 17.82 1.47
N ALA A 803 -7.20 17.18 2.21
CA ALA A 803 -7.48 15.75 2.09
C ALA A 803 -8.04 15.39 0.71
N ILE A 804 -8.99 16.17 0.19
CA ILE A 804 -9.51 16.00 -1.18
C ILE A 804 -8.38 16.24 -2.21
N ALA A 805 -7.57 17.28 -2.04
CA ALA A 805 -6.46 17.56 -2.97
C ALA A 805 -5.40 16.46 -2.96
N GLY A 806 -5.15 15.83 -1.81
CA GLY A 806 -4.27 14.67 -1.70
C GLY A 806 -4.79 13.43 -2.43
N CYS A 807 -6.07 13.39 -2.81
CA CYS A 807 -6.67 12.32 -3.62
C CYS A 807 -6.70 12.64 -5.12
N GLY A 808 -5.87 13.58 -5.60
CA GLY A 808 -5.98 14.10 -6.98
C GLY A 808 -7.10 15.12 -7.19
N GLY A 809 -7.85 15.47 -6.13
CA GLY A 809 -8.94 16.43 -6.17
C GLY A 809 -10.33 15.77 -6.20
N LEU A 810 -11.30 16.51 -6.74
CA LEU A 810 -12.63 15.95 -6.97
C LEU A 810 -12.66 15.30 -8.36
N GLU A 811 -12.90 14.00 -8.40
CA GLU A 811 -13.29 13.27 -9.61
C GLU A 811 -14.43 13.99 -10.33
N SER A 812 -15.51 14.29 -9.60
CA SER A 812 -16.59 15.12 -10.12
C SER A 812 -17.46 15.68 -8.99
N LYS A 813 -18.20 16.75 -9.29
CA LYS A 813 -19.20 17.27 -8.35
C LYS A 813 -20.35 16.28 -8.24
N ILE A 814 -20.71 15.88 -7.02
CA ILE A 814 -21.93 15.10 -6.79
C ILE A 814 -23.12 15.94 -7.21
N THR A 815 -24.00 15.38 -8.05
CA THR A 815 -25.22 16.03 -8.52
C THR A 815 -26.46 15.27 -8.05
N SER A 816 -27.61 15.96 -8.00
CA SER A 816 -28.86 15.30 -7.63
C SER A 816 -29.24 14.16 -8.60
N GLU A 817 -28.79 14.23 -9.86
CA GLU A 817 -29.03 13.18 -10.84
C GLU A 817 -28.23 11.91 -10.53
N MET A 818 -27.10 12.02 -9.84
CA MET A 818 -26.24 10.88 -9.47
C MET A 818 -26.74 10.15 -8.23
N VAL A 819 -27.40 10.85 -7.30
CA VAL A 819 -27.83 10.24 -6.01
C VAL A 819 -29.32 9.92 -5.98
N VAL A 820 -30.19 10.74 -6.57
CA VAL A 820 -31.65 10.57 -6.42
C VAL A 820 -32.14 9.28 -7.07
N GLY A 821 -32.75 8.41 -6.26
CA GLY A 821 -33.28 7.12 -6.68
C GLY A 821 -32.28 5.97 -6.59
N ASN A 822 -31.04 6.27 -6.19
CA ASN A 822 -29.96 5.31 -6.01
C ASN A 822 -29.76 4.96 -4.53
N THR A 823 -29.16 3.79 -4.29
CA THR A 823 -28.79 3.32 -2.95
C THR A 823 -27.30 3.01 -2.91
N PHE A 824 -26.61 3.60 -1.94
CA PHE A 824 -25.17 3.39 -1.72
C PHE A 824 -25.00 2.52 -0.49
N GLU A 825 -24.24 1.45 -0.61
CA GLU A 825 -23.96 0.48 0.46
C GLU A 825 -22.47 0.49 0.80
N ARG A 826 -22.17 0.40 2.09
CA ARG A 826 -20.81 0.16 2.62
C ARG A 826 -20.86 -0.96 3.65
N PHE A 827 -19.76 -1.65 3.86
CA PHE A 827 -19.59 -2.68 4.89
C PHE A 827 -18.73 -2.15 6.02
N SER A 828 -18.88 -2.70 7.23
CA SER A 828 -17.94 -2.53 8.33
C SER A 828 -17.29 -3.86 8.67
N GLY A 829 -16.13 -3.84 9.35
CA GLY A 829 -15.38 -5.04 9.72
C GLY A 829 -16.08 -6.02 10.69
N ASP A 830 -17.35 -5.79 11.03
CA ASP A 830 -18.23 -6.73 11.75
C ASP A 830 -19.23 -7.43 10.80
N ASP A 831 -18.97 -7.40 9.49
CA ASP A 831 -19.85 -7.81 8.38
C ASP A 831 -21.21 -7.06 8.32
N SER A 832 -21.43 -6.06 9.16
CA SER A 832 -22.64 -5.25 9.08
C SER A 832 -22.55 -4.24 7.95
N SER A 833 -23.68 -3.93 7.34
CA SER A 833 -23.77 -3.01 6.20
C SER A 833 -24.53 -1.75 6.56
N ARG A 834 -24.22 -0.65 5.87
CA ARG A 834 -24.97 0.62 5.94
C ARG A 834 -25.37 1.06 4.56
N GLN A 835 -26.67 1.29 4.37
CA GLN A 835 -27.22 1.69 3.08
C GLN A 835 -27.87 3.07 3.13
N TYR A 836 -27.68 3.86 2.07
CA TYR A 836 -28.17 5.23 1.94
C TYR A 836 -29.02 5.37 0.67
N THR A 837 -30.35 5.37 0.81
CA THR A 837 -31.28 5.54 -0.32
C THR A 837 -31.75 6.99 -0.42
N PHE A 838 -31.28 7.72 -1.43
CA PHE A 838 -31.59 9.14 -1.58
C PHE A 838 -32.89 9.36 -2.36
N VAL A 839 -33.82 10.10 -1.76
CA VAL A 839 -35.15 10.37 -2.33
C VAL A 839 -35.30 11.81 -2.81
N GLU A 840 -36.03 11.98 -3.91
CA GLU A 840 -36.41 13.29 -4.43
C GLU A 840 -37.13 14.11 -3.34
N GLY A 841 -36.57 15.27 -2.98
CA GLY A 841 -37.11 16.15 -1.95
C GLY A 841 -36.20 16.40 -0.75
N GLY A 842 -35.02 15.77 -0.71
CA GLY A 842 -33.98 16.04 0.29
C GLY A 842 -34.04 15.12 1.52
N THR A 843 -34.71 13.97 1.43
CA THR A 843 -34.67 12.92 2.46
C THR A 843 -33.81 11.77 1.97
N VAL A 844 -32.95 11.24 2.84
CA VAL A 844 -32.20 9.99 2.63
C VAL A 844 -32.67 8.99 3.67
N HIS A 845 -32.99 7.78 3.22
CA HIS A 845 -33.35 6.67 4.10
C HIS A 845 -32.06 5.91 4.42
N VAL A 846 -31.72 5.85 5.71
CA VAL A 846 -30.53 5.13 6.17
C VAL A 846 -30.96 3.77 6.68
N GLY A 847 -30.29 2.72 6.22
CA GLY A 847 -30.50 1.35 6.69
C GLY A 847 -29.25 0.73 7.29
N LYS A 848 -29.48 -0.30 8.10
CA LYS A 848 -28.48 -1.24 8.60
C LYS A 848 -28.91 -2.64 8.18
N ASP A 849 -28.02 -3.40 7.51
CA ASP A 849 -28.30 -4.77 7.07
C ASP A 849 -29.53 -4.87 6.16
N GLY A 850 -29.77 -3.81 5.38
CA GLY A 850 -30.92 -3.62 4.52
C GLY A 850 -32.21 -3.25 5.24
N ILE A 851 -32.20 -3.17 6.57
CA ILE A 851 -33.32 -2.79 7.42
C ILE A 851 -33.33 -1.27 7.58
N TYR A 852 -34.48 -0.64 7.31
CA TYR A 852 -34.65 0.80 7.56
C TYR A 852 -34.41 1.14 9.03
N ALA A 853 -33.52 2.10 9.28
CA ALA A 853 -33.20 2.61 10.60
C ALA A 853 -33.84 3.98 10.85
N PHE A 854 -33.43 5.01 10.09
CA PHE A 854 -33.91 6.38 10.27
C PHE A 854 -33.85 7.22 9.00
N ASP A 855 -34.51 8.38 9.04
CA ASP A 855 -34.46 9.40 8.00
C ASP A 855 -33.40 10.45 8.36
N ALA A 856 -32.58 10.83 7.38
CA ALA A 856 -31.78 12.04 7.45
C ALA A 856 -32.15 13.00 6.31
N GLN A 857 -31.70 14.24 6.41
CA GLN A 857 -31.88 15.23 5.35
C GLN A 857 -30.61 15.32 4.52
N TRP A 858 -30.74 15.40 3.20
CA TRP A 858 -29.60 15.62 2.31
C TRP A 858 -29.79 16.85 1.43
N ALA A 859 -28.69 17.49 1.11
CA ALA A 859 -28.60 18.57 0.13
C ALA A 859 -27.25 18.53 -0.58
N ILE A 860 -27.16 19.16 -1.74
CA ILE A 860 -25.88 19.36 -2.43
C ILE A 860 -25.49 20.82 -2.33
N GLU A 861 -24.28 21.09 -1.84
CA GLU A 861 -23.73 22.44 -1.79
C GLU A 861 -23.40 22.94 -3.20
N GLU A 862 -24.15 23.93 -3.70
CA GLU A 862 -24.05 24.39 -5.12
C GLU A 862 -22.65 24.87 -5.55
N THR A 863 -21.83 25.36 -4.61
CA THR A 863 -20.49 25.89 -4.91
C THR A 863 -19.45 24.78 -5.04
N THR A 864 -19.45 23.87 -4.08
CA THR A 864 -18.44 22.83 -3.88
C THR A 864 -18.82 21.54 -4.59
N GLY A 865 -20.11 21.21 -4.65
CA GLY A 865 -20.61 19.93 -5.15
C GLY A 865 -20.62 18.83 -4.09
N TYR A 866 -20.42 19.17 -2.81
CA TYR A 866 -20.48 18.21 -1.71
C TYR A 866 -21.92 17.80 -1.43
N LEU A 867 -22.12 16.50 -1.26
CA LEU A 867 -23.35 15.97 -0.70
C LEU A 867 -23.27 16.13 0.82
N VAL A 868 -24.25 16.80 1.41
CA VAL A 868 -24.32 17.06 2.84
C VAL A 868 -25.52 16.35 3.39
N ILE A 869 -25.28 15.41 4.29
CA ILE A 869 -26.31 14.69 5.04
C ILE A 869 -26.36 15.27 6.45
N THR A 870 -27.55 15.48 7.00
CA THR A 870 -27.78 16.06 8.31
C THR A 870 -28.84 15.23 9.04
N ASP A 871 -28.47 14.73 10.22
CA ASP A 871 -29.39 13.99 11.08
C ASP A 871 -30.34 14.92 11.87
N GLU A 872 -31.21 14.34 12.70
CA GLU A 872 -32.16 15.10 13.52
C GLU A 872 -31.50 15.80 14.73
N ASP A 873 -30.34 15.33 15.17
CA ASP A 873 -29.58 15.83 16.34
C ASP A 873 -28.57 16.93 15.97
N GLY A 874 -28.41 17.21 14.68
CA GLY A 874 -27.56 18.27 14.13
C GLY A 874 -26.16 17.81 13.74
N GLY A 875 -25.91 16.50 13.70
CA GLY A 875 -24.74 15.91 13.07
C GLY A 875 -24.73 16.20 11.56
N VAL A 876 -23.54 16.44 11.00
CA VAL A 876 -23.37 16.76 9.57
C VAL A 876 -22.28 15.89 8.99
N TRP A 877 -22.61 15.21 7.90
CA TRP A 877 -21.70 14.39 7.08
C TRP A 877 -21.57 15.01 5.70
N LYS A 878 -20.37 15.39 5.30
CA LYS A 878 -20.07 15.87 3.95
C LYS A 878 -19.35 14.80 3.16
N TRP A 879 -19.87 14.49 1.99
CA TRP A 879 -19.30 13.54 1.05
C TRP A 879 -18.72 14.31 -0.13
N ALA A 880 -17.42 14.13 -0.35
CA ALA A 880 -16.70 14.58 -1.52
C ALA A 880 -16.33 13.35 -2.36
N LEU A 881 -16.81 13.30 -3.60
CA LEU A 881 -16.47 12.21 -4.50
C LEU A 881 -15.07 12.44 -5.07
N VAL A 882 -14.14 11.54 -4.72
CA VAL A 882 -12.72 11.64 -5.10
C VAL A 882 -12.33 10.66 -6.19
N GLY A 883 -13.07 9.57 -6.39
CA GLY A 883 -12.95 8.72 -7.58
C GLY A 883 -14.15 7.81 -7.80
N LYS A 884 -14.19 7.20 -8.98
CA LYS A 884 -15.20 6.22 -9.37
C LYS A 884 -14.57 5.10 -10.19
N GLU A 885 -15.02 3.88 -9.96
CA GLU A 885 -14.62 2.75 -10.79
C GLU A 885 -15.43 2.74 -12.10
N THR A 886 -14.79 3.04 -13.24
CA THR A 886 -15.38 2.87 -14.58
C THR A 886 -15.14 1.44 -15.06
N GLY A 887 -16.20 0.63 -15.11
CA GLY A 887 -16.07 -0.83 -15.15
C GLY A 887 -15.29 -1.42 -16.33
N SER A 888 -14.27 -2.23 -16.02
CA SER A 888 -14.32 -3.66 -16.30
C SER A 888 -13.41 -4.43 -15.33
N SER A 889 -14.01 -5.21 -14.45
CA SER A 889 -13.39 -6.36 -13.80
C SER A 889 -14.44 -7.48 -13.75
N SER A 890 -13.97 -8.67 -14.12
CA SER A 890 -14.58 -9.99 -13.97
C SER A 890 -15.02 -10.22 -12.50
N ASP A 891 -15.89 -11.14 -12.09
CA ASP A 891 -16.57 -12.25 -12.74
C ASP A 891 -17.78 -12.71 -11.90
N SER A 892 -18.62 -13.55 -12.51
CA SER A 892 -19.47 -14.60 -11.92
C SER A 892 -20.11 -14.49 -10.52
N VAL A 893 -21.41 -14.17 -10.48
CA VAL A 893 -22.38 -14.91 -9.63
C VAL A 893 -23.50 -15.51 -10.49
N SER A 894 -23.78 -16.78 -10.21
CA SER A 894 -24.54 -17.69 -11.08
C SER A 894 -26.05 -17.39 -11.22
N ALA A 895 -26.48 -17.32 -12.49
CA ALA A 895 -27.82 -17.60 -13.05
C ALA A 895 -29.00 -16.59 -12.88
N PRO A 896 -29.92 -16.55 -13.88
CA PRO A 896 -30.65 -15.35 -14.24
C PRO A 896 -32.08 -15.33 -13.70
N LEU A 897 -32.55 -14.16 -13.23
CA LEU A 897 -33.97 -13.89 -13.08
C LEU A 897 -34.41 -12.76 -14.01
N THR A 898 -35.09 -13.20 -15.07
CA THR A 898 -35.67 -12.36 -16.11
C THR A 898 -36.76 -11.43 -15.56
N GLY A 899 -36.61 -10.13 -15.78
CA GLY A 899 -37.73 -9.25 -16.11
C GLY A 899 -37.71 -7.83 -15.54
N TYR A 900 -37.41 -6.88 -16.43
CA TYR A 900 -37.66 -5.41 -16.36
C TYR A 900 -36.65 -4.61 -15.53
N ALA A 901 -35.94 -3.58 -16.02
CA ALA A 901 -35.94 -2.89 -17.30
C ALA A 901 -34.49 -2.59 -17.73
N ILE A 902 -34.19 -2.89 -18.99
CA ILE A 902 -32.98 -2.48 -19.71
C ILE A 902 -32.83 -0.95 -19.63
N ALA A 903 -31.87 -0.48 -18.82
CA ALA A 903 -30.93 0.52 -19.30
C ALA A 903 -30.02 -0.21 -20.31
N GLU A 904 -29.77 0.41 -21.45
CA GLU A 904 -28.89 -0.16 -22.47
C GLU A 904 -27.47 -0.26 -21.92
N GLU A 905 -26.72 -1.28 -22.37
CA GLU A 905 -25.27 -1.45 -22.15
C GLU A 905 -24.55 -0.09 -22.21
N GLY A 906 -24.03 0.33 -21.07
CA GLY A 906 -23.30 1.58 -20.84
C GLY A 906 -22.91 1.60 -19.37
N GLU A 907 -21.61 1.78 -19.12
CA GLU A 907 -20.94 1.82 -17.83
C GLU A 907 -21.80 2.46 -16.73
N VAL A 908 -22.07 1.70 -15.67
CA VAL A 908 -22.55 2.26 -14.41
C VAL A 908 -21.35 2.15 -13.48
N ASP A 909 -20.87 3.29 -13.00
CA ASP A 909 -19.81 3.34 -11.99
C ASP A 909 -20.31 2.61 -10.74
N LYS A 910 -19.78 1.40 -10.49
CA LYS A 910 -20.31 0.52 -9.44
C LYS A 910 -19.83 0.92 -8.06
N VAL A 911 -18.59 1.38 -7.94
CA VAL A 911 -17.96 1.74 -6.67
C VAL A 911 -17.54 3.21 -6.69
N TRP A 912 -17.86 3.94 -5.63
CA TRP A 912 -17.46 5.32 -5.40
C TRP A 912 -16.46 5.39 -4.25
N SER A 913 -15.32 6.03 -4.46
CA SER A 913 -14.41 6.40 -3.37
C SER A 913 -14.79 7.80 -2.88
N VAL A 914 -15.17 7.90 -1.61
CA VAL A 914 -15.74 9.11 -1.02
C VAL A 914 -14.89 9.57 0.16
N LYS A 915 -14.50 10.85 0.12
CA LYS A 915 -13.88 11.53 1.26
C LYS A 915 -14.95 12.14 2.16
N HIS A 916 -14.92 11.76 3.43
CA HIS A 916 -15.85 12.21 4.45
C HIS A 916 -15.30 13.38 5.26
N PHE A 917 -16.19 14.31 5.61
CA PHE A 917 -15.98 15.25 6.71
C PHE A 917 -17.19 15.25 7.62
N GLU A 918 -16.96 14.84 8.86
CA GLU A 918 -18.03 14.56 9.80
C GLU A 918 -17.94 15.47 11.00
N THR A 919 -19.09 15.91 11.50
CA THR A 919 -19.19 16.68 12.74
C THR A 919 -20.38 16.17 13.54
N TYR A 920 -20.11 15.69 14.75
CA TYR A 920 -21.13 15.20 15.66
C TYR A 920 -20.80 15.56 17.11
N THR A 921 -21.71 15.26 18.04
CA THR A 921 -21.48 15.45 19.48
C THR A 921 -21.44 14.07 20.14
N ASP A 922 -20.34 13.77 20.82
CA ASP A 922 -20.17 12.50 21.53
C ASP A 922 -21.09 12.38 22.76
N ASP A 923 -21.12 11.19 23.37
CA ASP A 923 -21.91 10.90 24.58
C ASP A 923 -21.54 11.78 25.79
N ALA A 924 -20.33 12.36 25.78
CA ALA A 924 -19.86 13.30 26.79
C ALA A 924 -20.29 14.76 26.51
N GLY A 925 -20.95 15.03 25.39
CA GLY A 925 -21.41 16.35 24.97
C GLY A 925 -20.32 17.22 24.34
N VAL A 926 -19.24 16.62 23.84
CA VAL A 926 -18.11 17.28 23.16
C VAL A 926 -18.32 17.21 21.66
N SER A 927 -18.11 18.33 20.96
CA SER A 927 -18.13 18.33 19.50
C SER A 927 -16.86 17.73 18.95
N VAL A 928 -17.00 16.70 18.12
CA VAL A 928 -15.93 15.98 17.42
C VAL A 928 -16.01 16.33 15.94
N SER A 929 -14.86 16.35 15.26
CA SER A 929 -14.78 16.56 13.82
C SER A 929 -13.67 15.73 13.21
N GLU A 930 -13.98 14.99 12.16
CA GLU A 930 -13.14 13.92 11.63
C GLU A 930 -13.12 13.93 10.09
N ILE A 931 -12.06 13.41 9.51
CA ILE A 931 -11.90 13.16 8.07
C ILE A 931 -11.51 11.71 7.90
N TRP A 932 -12.26 10.98 7.09
CA TRP A 932 -11.98 9.60 6.76
C TRP A 932 -12.41 9.32 5.32
N SER A 933 -12.08 8.14 4.81
CA SER A 933 -12.41 7.70 3.47
C SER A 933 -13.18 6.41 3.53
N GLU A 934 -13.92 6.11 2.46
CA GLU A 934 -14.73 4.90 2.38
C GLU A 934 -15.10 4.63 0.92
N THR A 935 -15.28 3.36 0.59
CA THR A 935 -15.88 2.96 -0.68
C THR A 935 -17.38 2.68 -0.53
N TYR A 936 -18.15 3.08 -1.55
CA TYR A 936 -19.60 2.85 -1.60
C TYR A 936 -19.97 2.12 -2.87
N GLU A 937 -20.60 0.96 -2.72
CA GLU A 937 -21.17 0.23 -3.85
C GLU A 937 -22.59 0.73 -4.16
N LEU A 938 -22.87 0.94 -5.44
CA LEU A 938 -24.21 1.23 -5.92
C LEU A 938 -25.03 -0.06 -6.03
N VAL A 939 -26.04 -0.18 -5.18
CA VAL A 939 -26.86 -1.41 -5.10
C VAL A 939 -28.30 -1.20 -5.54
N ASP A 940 -28.88 -2.25 -6.14
CA ASP A 940 -30.27 -2.27 -6.62
C ASP A 940 -31.31 -2.39 -5.47
N LYS A 941 -30.87 -2.51 -4.21
CA LYS A 941 -31.71 -2.75 -3.04
C LYS A 941 -31.99 -1.45 -2.29
N ALA A 942 -33.15 -0.84 -2.56
CA ALA A 942 -33.59 0.36 -1.84
C ALA A 942 -33.98 0.09 -0.38
N VAL A 943 -33.47 0.91 0.54
CA VAL A 943 -33.97 1.03 1.91
C VAL A 943 -35.19 1.94 1.89
N CYS A 944 -36.31 1.40 2.36
CA CYS A 944 -37.60 2.07 2.29
C CYS A 944 -38.26 2.05 3.67
N PRO A 945 -38.68 3.20 4.23
CA PRO A 945 -39.49 3.19 5.43
C PRO A 945 -40.86 2.59 5.12
N PHE A 946 -41.38 1.82 6.06
CA PHE A 946 -42.80 1.49 6.04
C PHE A 946 -43.58 2.66 6.66
N GLY A 947 -44.52 3.23 5.92
CA GLY A 947 -45.30 4.35 6.45
C GLY A 947 -46.03 3.97 7.73
N GLU A 948 -46.24 4.92 8.64
CA GLU A 948 -46.94 4.66 9.90
C GLU A 948 -48.15 5.58 10.06
N MET A 949 -49.15 5.12 10.82
CA MET A 949 -50.31 5.92 11.18
C MET A 949 -50.82 5.54 12.56
N GLU A 950 -50.82 6.53 13.48
CA GLU A 950 -51.20 6.30 14.88
C GLU A 950 -52.71 6.18 15.13
N SER A 951 -53.58 6.64 14.23
CA SER A 951 -55.04 6.48 14.37
C SER A 951 -55.84 6.82 13.11
N GLY A 952 -57.03 6.22 12.97
CA GLY A 952 -57.98 6.48 11.89
C GLY A 952 -57.67 5.84 10.53
N ALA A 953 -56.65 4.99 10.46
CA ALA A 953 -56.33 4.16 9.30
C ALA A 953 -57.43 3.13 9.01
N THR A 954 -57.69 2.92 7.73
CA THR A 954 -58.54 1.83 7.23
C THR A 954 -57.68 0.69 6.70
N GLU A 955 -58.27 -0.50 6.54
CA GLU A 955 -57.59 -1.64 5.90
C GLU A 955 -57.07 -1.28 4.48
N GLN A 956 -57.77 -0.37 3.79
CA GLN A 956 -57.34 0.13 2.49
C GLN A 956 -56.10 1.03 2.60
N ASP A 957 -55.93 1.78 3.69
CA ASP A 957 -54.74 2.61 3.92
C ASP A 957 -53.52 1.73 4.20
N PHE A 958 -53.72 0.64 4.97
CA PHE A 958 -52.70 -0.39 5.18
C PHE A 958 -52.31 -1.10 3.87
N ASP A 959 -53.28 -1.50 3.04
CA ASP A 959 -53.01 -2.06 1.69
C ASP A 959 -52.22 -1.11 0.80
N ASN A 960 -52.52 0.19 0.87
CA ASN A 960 -51.78 1.19 0.12
C ASN A 960 -50.34 1.33 0.64
N ALA A 961 -50.13 1.25 1.95
CA ALA A 961 -48.79 1.27 2.56
C ALA A 961 -47.96 0.05 2.16
N ILE A 962 -48.54 -1.15 2.19
CA ILE A 962 -47.92 -2.39 1.66
C ILE A 962 -47.52 -2.19 0.19
N THR A 963 -48.45 -1.69 -0.63
CA THR A 963 -48.20 -1.47 -2.07
C THR A 963 -47.09 -0.44 -2.28
N ALA A 964 -47.05 0.63 -1.49
CA ALA A 964 -46.02 1.66 -1.55
C ALA A 964 -44.64 1.07 -1.20
N TYR A 965 -44.55 0.30 -0.13
CA TYR A 965 -43.31 -0.37 0.29
C TYR A 965 -42.81 -1.39 -0.77
N GLN A 966 -43.71 -2.23 -1.32
CA GLN A 966 -43.39 -3.16 -2.40
C GLN A 966 -42.97 -2.46 -3.70
N THR A 967 -43.50 -1.27 -3.95
CA THR A 967 -43.10 -0.45 -5.11
C THR A 967 -41.71 0.15 -4.91
N CYS A 968 -41.40 0.56 -3.68
CA CYS A 968 -40.11 1.16 -3.33
C CYS A 968 -38.98 0.12 -3.34
N THR A 969 -39.17 -1.01 -2.66
CA THR A 969 -38.16 -2.09 -2.54
C THR A 969 -38.06 -2.99 -3.77
N GLY A 970 -38.94 -2.82 -4.77
CA GLY A 970 -39.09 -3.76 -5.89
C GLY A 970 -39.51 -5.19 -5.50
N SER A 971 -39.71 -5.45 -4.21
CA SER A 971 -39.88 -6.79 -3.63
C SER A 971 -41.34 -7.10 -3.35
N THR A 972 -41.74 -8.34 -3.61
CA THR A 972 -43.09 -8.82 -3.26
C THR A 972 -43.09 -9.42 -1.87
N LEU A 973 -43.66 -8.69 -0.90
CA LEU A 973 -43.92 -9.24 0.44
C LEU A 973 -44.82 -10.48 0.36
N MET A 974 -44.37 -11.57 0.97
CA MET A 974 -45.08 -12.84 1.08
C MET A 974 -45.07 -13.33 2.52
N ALA A 975 -46.17 -13.97 2.91
CA ALA A 975 -46.27 -14.68 4.16
C ALA A 975 -46.79 -16.10 3.91
N SER A 976 -46.23 -17.05 4.63
CA SER A 976 -46.47 -18.48 4.53
C SER A 976 -46.75 -19.06 5.92
N ASN A 977 -47.14 -20.33 5.97
CA ASN A 977 -47.31 -20.99 7.26
C ASN A 977 -45.96 -21.17 7.97
N ASP A 978 -44.86 -21.34 7.24
CA ASP A 978 -43.55 -21.64 7.84
C ASP A 978 -43.00 -20.41 8.59
N ASP A 979 -43.46 -19.20 8.23
CA ASP A 979 -43.07 -17.95 8.88
C ASP A 979 -43.61 -17.79 10.31
N VAL A 980 -44.66 -18.51 10.70
CA VAL A 980 -45.26 -18.39 12.04
C VAL A 980 -45.62 -19.72 12.67
N SER A 981 -45.85 -20.79 11.92
CA SER A 981 -46.32 -22.08 12.47
C SER A 981 -45.27 -22.71 13.39
N GLY A 982 -45.60 -22.79 14.67
CA GLY A 982 -44.72 -23.33 15.72
C GLY A 982 -43.81 -22.29 16.35
N LYS A 983 -43.87 -21.03 15.89
CA LYS A 983 -43.00 -19.95 16.34
C LYS A 983 -43.62 -19.13 17.47
N THR A 984 -42.77 -18.51 18.28
CA THR A 984 -43.14 -17.53 19.31
C THR A 984 -42.56 -16.22 18.87
N ILE A 985 -43.43 -15.30 18.46
CA ILE A 985 -43.03 -14.00 17.96
C ILE A 985 -43.12 -12.99 19.10
N LEU A 986 -41.98 -12.49 19.54
CA LEU A 986 -41.82 -11.55 20.65
C LEU A 986 -41.56 -10.15 20.10
N ARG A 987 -42.12 -9.13 20.75
CA ARG A 987 -41.63 -7.75 20.64
C ARG A 987 -41.56 -7.09 22.00
N THR A 988 -40.71 -6.10 22.13
CA THR A 988 -40.66 -5.22 23.29
C THR A 988 -40.92 -3.79 22.86
N ASN A 989 -41.75 -3.05 23.61
CA ASN A 989 -41.95 -1.63 23.31
C ASN A 989 -40.90 -0.76 24.02
N SER A 990 -40.83 0.51 23.63
CA SER A 990 -39.95 1.53 24.24
C SER A 990 -40.12 1.77 25.74
N ARG A 991 -41.08 1.11 26.41
CA ARG A 991 -41.26 1.14 27.87
C ARG A 991 -40.90 -0.20 28.53
N GLY A 992 -40.25 -1.11 27.81
CA GLY A 992 -39.86 -2.44 28.31
C GLY A 992 -41.03 -3.41 28.50
N GLU A 993 -42.22 -3.13 27.94
CA GLU A 993 -43.32 -4.11 27.95
C GLU A 993 -43.16 -5.12 26.82
N MET A 994 -43.09 -6.40 27.17
CA MET A 994 -43.06 -7.50 26.22
C MET A 994 -44.47 -7.90 25.75
N ARG A 995 -44.59 -8.20 24.46
CA ARG A 995 -45.74 -8.91 23.89
C ARG A 995 -45.26 -10.12 23.12
N ALA A 996 -45.72 -11.31 23.52
CA ALA A 996 -45.38 -12.57 22.86
C ALA A 996 -46.63 -13.24 22.30
N ASN A 997 -46.59 -13.61 21.02
CA ASN A 997 -47.64 -14.36 20.36
C ASN A 997 -47.11 -15.73 19.94
N MET A 998 -47.66 -16.79 20.54
CA MET A 998 -47.32 -18.18 20.22
C MET A 998 -48.28 -18.71 19.16
N TYR A 999 -47.76 -19.13 18.01
CA TYR A 999 -48.54 -19.61 16.87
C TYR A 999 -48.47 -21.13 16.77
N ASN A 1000 -49.56 -21.83 17.04
CA ASN A 1000 -49.61 -23.28 16.89
C ASN A 1000 -49.84 -23.67 15.41
N GLY A 1001 -49.22 -24.76 14.97
CA GLY A 1001 -49.35 -25.25 13.58
C GLY A 1001 -50.75 -25.78 13.17
N ASP A 1002 -51.73 -25.74 14.07
CA ASP A 1002 -53.13 -26.05 13.76
C ASP A 1002 -54.00 -24.81 13.44
N GLY A 1003 -53.39 -23.62 13.38
CA GLY A 1003 -54.07 -22.35 13.12
C GLY A 1003 -54.64 -21.68 14.37
N SER A 1004 -54.34 -22.19 15.56
CA SER A 1004 -54.61 -21.53 16.84
C SER A 1004 -53.36 -20.83 17.38
N GLY A 1005 -53.52 -19.91 18.32
CA GLY A 1005 -52.40 -19.30 19.02
C GLY A 1005 -52.81 -18.71 20.36
N SER A 1006 -51.82 -18.29 21.14
CA SER A 1006 -52.01 -17.70 22.47
C SER A 1006 -51.11 -16.48 22.63
N SER A 1007 -51.66 -15.41 23.19
CA SER A 1007 -50.94 -14.15 23.43
C SER A 1007 -50.56 -14.01 24.90
N TYR A 1008 -49.40 -13.42 25.14
CA TYR A 1008 -48.86 -13.09 26.46
C TYR A 1008 -48.40 -11.63 26.47
N ARG A 1009 -48.58 -10.96 27.61
CA ARG A 1009 -48.06 -9.61 27.87
C ARG A 1009 -47.28 -9.64 29.17
N ASN A 1010 -46.00 -9.29 29.12
CA ASN A 1010 -45.08 -9.39 30.25
C ASN A 1010 -45.16 -10.76 30.93
N GLY A 1011 -45.10 -11.85 30.16
CA GLY A 1011 -45.25 -13.22 30.66
C GLY A 1011 -46.68 -13.66 31.00
N VAL A 1012 -47.65 -12.74 31.06
CA VAL A 1012 -49.02 -13.06 31.48
C VAL A 1012 -49.92 -13.38 30.29
N TYR A 1013 -50.56 -14.54 30.33
CA TYR A 1013 -51.54 -14.95 29.31
C TYR A 1013 -52.70 -13.94 29.17
N THR A 1014 -52.91 -13.41 27.97
CA THR A 1014 -53.96 -12.42 27.66
C THR A 1014 -55.13 -12.98 26.86
N GLY A 1015 -54.97 -14.14 26.21
CA GLY A 1015 -56.07 -14.82 25.51
C GLY A 1015 -55.62 -15.72 24.36
N ASP A 1016 -56.57 -16.53 23.86
CA ASP A 1016 -56.38 -17.34 22.66
C ASP A 1016 -56.85 -16.58 21.41
N PHE A 1017 -56.17 -16.82 20.29
CA PHE A 1017 -56.55 -16.33 18.98
C PHE A 1017 -56.54 -17.45 17.93
N ALA A 1018 -57.13 -17.18 16.77
CA ALA A 1018 -56.97 -18.00 15.57
C ALA A 1018 -56.26 -17.20 14.50
N TRP A 1019 -55.32 -17.82 13.79
CA TRP A 1019 -54.53 -17.16 12.77
C TRP A 1019 -54.66 -17.85 11.40
N SER A 1020 -54.45 -17.09 10.33
CA SER A 1020 -54.46 -17.60 8.96
C SER A 1020 -53.70 -16.68 8.01
N ILE A 1021 -53.12 -17.24 6.94
CA ILE A 1021 -52.57 -16.45 5.85
C ILE A 1021 -53.69 -15.99 4.90
N VAL A 1022 -53.74 -14.68 4.64
CA VAL A 1022 -54.69 -14.02 3.73
C VAL A 1022 -53.93 -13.49 2.52
N ASP A 1023 -54.46 -13.81 1.34
CA ASP A 1023 -53.94 -13.39 0.02
C ASP A 1023 -52.46 -13.74 -0.25
N GLY A 1024 -51.85 -14.60 0.57
CA GLY A 1024 -50.44 -15.01 0.47
C GLY A 1024 -49.44 -13.97 0.98
N GLN A 1025 -49.92 -12.90 1.61
CA GLN A 1025 -49.09 -11.74 2.00
C GLN A 1025 -49.26 -11.36 3.47
N LYS A 1026 -50.48 -11.53 4.03
CA LYS A 1026 -50.80 -11.09 5.38
C LYS A 1026 -51.02 -12.28 6.28
N ILE A 1027 -50.52 -12.19 7.50
CA ILE A 1027 -50.94 -13.06 8.58
C ILE A 1027 -52.04 -12.33 9.33
N GLN A 1028 -53.21 -12.95 9.42
CA GLN A 1028 -54.39 -12.36 10.03
C GLN A 1028 -54.72 -13.08 11.34
N VAL A 1029 -54.82 -12.31 12.41
CA VAL A 1029 -55.20 -12.78 13.75
C VAL A 1029 -56.65 -12.40 14.04
N THR A 1030 -57.44 -13.39 14.44
CA THR A 1030 -58.90 -13.28 14.62
C THR A 1030 -59.38 -13.89 15.93
N ASP A 1031 -60.60 -13.54 16.33
CA ASP A 1031 -61.27 -14.23 17.44
C ASP A 1031 -61.45 -15.73 17.13
N PRO A 1032 -61.03 -16.64 18.04
CA PRO A 1032 -61.06 -18.08 17.78
C PRO A 1032 -62.48 -18.63 17.60
N ASN A 1033 -63.51 -17.89 18.03
CA ASN A 1033 -64.92 -18.22 17.89
C ASN A 1033 -65.63 -17.38 16.81
N ASN A 1034 -64.97 -16.37 16.23
CA ASN A 1034 -65.54 -15.50 15.20
C ASN A 1034 -64.47 -14.92 14.26
N THR A 1035 -64.19 -15.63 13.17
CA THR A 1035 -63.20 -15.23 12.14
C THR A 1035 -63.54 -13.94 11.37
N SER A 1036 -64.70 -13.31 11.62
CA SER A 1036 -65.04 -11.98 11.08
C SER A 1036 -64.63 -10.83 12.01
N MET A 1037 -64.15 -11.12 13.22
CA MET A 1037 -63.53 -10.15 14.13
C MET A 1037 -62.03 -10.32 14.02
N VAL A 1038 -61.39 -9.37 13.32
CA VAL A 1038 -59.94 -9.31 13.12
C VAL A 1038 -59.37 -8.43 14.23
N TYR A 1039 -58.43 -8.97 14.99
CA TYR A 1039 -57.74 -8.22 16.05
C TYR A 1039 -56.54 -7.48 15.47
N GLU A 1040 -55.72 -8.20 14.69
CA GLU A 1040 -54.50 -7.69 14.09
C GLU A 1040 -54.32 -8.33 12.71
N GLN A 1041 -53.70 -7.59 11.79
CA GLN A 1041 -53.11 -8.13 10.58
C GLN A 1041 -51.65 -7.71 10.56
N TYR A 1042 -50.75 -8.56 10.08
CA TYR A 1042 -49.37 -8.15 9.89
C TYR A 1042 -48.76 -8.74 8.64
N VAL A 1043 -47.74 -8.05 8.15
CA VAL A 1043 -46.93 -8.44 7.00
C VAL A 1043 -45.47 -8.44 7.44
N ILE A 1044 -44.74 -9.46 6.99
CA ILE A 1044 -43.30 -9.53 7.18
C ILE A 1044 -42.68 -8.67 6.09
N ALA A 1045 -42.11 -7.53 6.47
CA ALA A 1045 -41.43 -6.61 5.58
C ALA A 1045 -40.05 -7.16 5.21
N GLN A 1046 -39.33 -7.72 6.19
CA GLN A 1046 -38.00 -8.30 6.05
C GLN A 1046 -37.80 -9.48 7.02
N ARG A 1047 -36.87 -10.39 6.70
CA ARG A 1047 -36.50 -11.56 7.51
C ARG A 1047 -35.00 -11.48 7.78
N GLY A 1048 -34.62 -11.40 9.05
CA GLY A 1048 -33.28 -11.72 9.53
C GLY A 1048 -33.18 -13.21 9.86
N GLU A 1049 -32.05 -13.62 10.42
CA GLU A 1049 -31.81 -15.01 10.86
C GLU A 1049 -32.78 -15.40 11.99
N ASP A 1050 -32.84 -14.59 13.05
CA ASP A 1050 -33.76 -14.78 14.19
C ASP A 1050 -34.69 -13.58 14.46
N SER A 1051 -34.63 -12.51 13.64
CA SER A 1051 -35.54 -11.37 13.73
C SER A 1051 -36.38 -11.14 12.47
N TYR A 1052 -37.46 -10.38 12.62
CA TYR A 1052 -38.36 -9.98 11.55
C TYR A 1052 -38.69 -8.50 11.71
N GLN A 1053 -38.55 -7.73 10.64
CA GLN A 1053 -39.23 -6.47 10.54
C GLN A 1053 -40.69 -6.74 10.14
N MET A 1054 -41.62 -6.51 11.06
CA MET A 1054 -43.05 -6.77 10.83
C MET A 1054 -43.85 -5.49 10.94
N VAL A 1055 -44.82 -5.37 10.04
CA VAL A 1055 -45.75 -4.24 10.05
C VAL A 1055 -47.09 -4.72 10.52
N VAL A 1056 -47.59 -4.12 11.60
CA VAL A 1056 -48.86 -4.49 12.22
C VAL A 1056 -49.92 -3.45 11.88
N PHE A 1057 -51.12 -3.92 11.56
CA PHE A 1057 -52.35 -3.15 11.46
C PHE A 1057 -53.35 -3.61 12.52
N GLU A 1058 -53.78 -2.69 13.37
CA GLU A 1058 -54.82 -2.89 14.38
C GLU A 1058 -56.13 -2.22 13.91
N PRO A 1059 -57.13 -2.98 13.41
CA PRO A 1059 -58.36 -2.41 12.85
C PRO A 1059 -59.25 -1.70 13.88
N GLU A 1060 -59.15 -2.05 15.16
CA GLU A 1060 -59.94 -1.41 16.23
C GLU A 1060 -59.42 -0.02 16.61
N GLU A 1061 -58.09 0.15 16.62
CA GLU A 1061 -57.43 1.44 16.88
C GLU A 1061 -57.34 2.29 15.59
N GLY A 1062 -57.40 1.63 14.43
CA GLY A 1062 -57.17 2.24 13.14
C GLY A 1062 -55.73 2.72 13.05
N ALA A 1063 -54.77 1.88 13.43
CA ALA A 1063 -53.37 2.23 13.45
C ALA A 1063 -52.54 1.16 12.74
N TYR A 1064 -51.44 1.56 12.11
CA TYR A 1064 -50.41 0.64 11.66
C TYR A 1064 -49.01 1.24 11.86
N TRP A 1065 -48.05 0.39 12.17
CA TRP A 1065 -46.66 0.73 12.44
C TRP A 1065 -45.75 -0.44 12.06
N ALA A 1066 -44.46 -0.16 11.87
CA ALA A 1066 -43.42 -1.17 11.74
C ALA A 1066 -42.68 -1.32 13.07
N ASP A 1067 -42.30 -2.54 13.40
CA ASP A 1067 -41.54 -2.84 14.60
C ASP A 1067 -40.64 -4.04 14.31
N GLU A 1068 -39.60 -4.19 15.11
CA GLU A 1068 -38.79 -5.40 15.11
C GLU A 1068 -39.41 -6.46 16.02
N TYR A 1069 -39.29 -7.71 15.58
CA TYR A 1069 -39.83 -8.86 16.26
C TYR A 1069 -38.81 -9.98 16.24
N ILE A 1070 -38.71 -10.73 17.33
CA ILE A 1070 -37.72 -11.80 17.43
C ILE A 1070 -38.43 -13.16 17.54
N ASP A 1071 -37.87 -14.18 16.90
CA ASP A 1071 -38.33 -15.57 17.01
C ASP A 1071 -37.78 -16.23 18.28
N SER A 1072 -38.54 -16.18 19.38
CA SER A 1072 -38.12 -16.81 20.63
C SER A 1072 -38.53 -18.29 20.73
N SER A 1073 -38.76 -18.98 19.60
CA SER A 1073 -39.34 -20.34 19.62
C SER A 1073 -38.39 -21.47 20.01
N MET A 1074 -37.08 -21.25 19.87
CA MET A 1074 -36.04 -22.22 20.23
C MET A 1074 -35.43 -21.96 21.62
N GLU A 1075 -35.69 -20.80 22.20
CA GLU A 1075 -35.10 -20.37 23.47
C GLU A 1075 -35.70 -21.07 24.69
N ASN A 1076 -34.85 -21.70 25.49
CA ASN A 1076 -35.24 -22.36 26.73
C ASN A 1076 -34.70 -21.59 27.93
N VAL A 1077 -35.48 -20.64 28.45
CA VAL A 1077 -35.09 -19.76 29.57
C VAL A 1077 -34.53 -20.57 30.76
N GLN A 1078 -33.23 -20.43 31.02
CA GLN A 1078 -32.54 -21.00 32.18
C GLN A 1078 -32.10 -19.92 33.16
N GLU A 1079 -31.78 -20.32 34.39
CA GLU A 1079 -31.15 -19.45 35.38
C GLU A 1079 -29.70 -19.16 34.95
N CYS A 1080 -29.31 -17.87 34.88
CA CYS A 1080 -27.93 -17.52 34.60
C CYS A 1080 -27.07 -17.54 35.88
N GLN A 1081 -26.32 -18.62 36.07
CA GLN A 1081 -25.59 -18.86 37.32
C GLN A 1081 -24.28 -18.07 37.45
N THR A 1082 -23.85 -17.38 36.40
CA THR A 1082 -22.56 -16.68 36.31
C THR A 1082 -22.36 -15.65 37.43
N GLY A 1083 -21.30 -15.76 38.22
CA GLY A 1083 -21.07 -14.85 39.36
C GLY A 1083 -21.99 -15.05 40.58
N ASN A 1084 -22.86 -16.07 40.61
CA ASN A 1084 -23.68 -16.34 41.80
C ASN A 1084 -22.80 -16.61 43.04
N THR A 1085 -23.17 -16.04 44.19
CA THR A 1085 -22.49 -16.26 45.47
C THR A 1085 -22.92 -17.57 46.13
N GLU A 1086 -22.04 -18.14 46.95
CA GLU A 1086 -22.35 -19.37 47.69
C GLU A 1086 -23.27 -19.08 48.89
N TRP A 1087 -24.27 -19.94 49.15
CA TRP A 1087 -25.25 -19.76 50.23
C TRP A 1087 -25.08 -20.75 51.41
N ASP A 1088 -25.13 -20.27 52.66
CA ASP A 1088 -25.17 -21.11 53.87
C ASP A 1088 -26.61 -21.41 54.31
N GLU A 1089 -27.16 -22.49 53.79
CA GLU A 1089 -28.48 -23.04 54.12
C GLU A 1089 -28.75 -23.25 55.62
N VAL A 1090 -27.71 -23.39 56.46
CA VAL A 1090 -27.87 -23.65 57.90
C VAL A 1090 -27.99 -22.36 58.70
N ASN A 1091 -27.29 -21.31 58.28
CA ASN A 1091 -27.23 -20.04 58.98
C ASN A 1091 -28.02 -18.92 58.30
N ASP A 1092 -28.55 -19.17 57.10
CA ASP A 1092 -29.40 -18.26 56.33
C ASP A 1092 -28.68 -16.94 55.98
N VAL A 1093 -27.43 -17.10 55.51
CA VAL A 1093 -26.52 -16.01 55.17
C VAL A 1093 -25.64 -16.41 53.97
N PRO A 1094 -25.19 -15.45 53.15
CA PRO A 1094 -24.24 -15.72 52.08
C PRO A 1094 -22.85 -16.10 52.64
N LEU A 1095 -22.18 -17.07 52.01
CA LEU A 1095 -20.80 -17.50 52.31
C LEU A 1095 -19.75 -16.60 51.63
N THR A 1096 -20.08 -16.12 50.43
CA THR A 1096 -19.32 -15.13 49.66
C THR A 1096 -20.23 -13.96 49.32
N THR A 1097 -19.65 -12.79 49.06
CA THR A 1097 -20.39 -11.58 48.70
C THR A 1097 -19.85 -11.02 47.39
N ALA A 1098 -20.71 -10.32 46.65
CA ALA A 1098 -20.40 -9.60 45.42
C ALA A 1098 -20.65 -8.10 45.60
N THR A 1099 -19.83 -7.30 44.94
CA THR A 1099 -19.97 -5.86 44.80
C THR A 1099 -21.08 -5.50 43.81
N PHE A 1100 -21.43 -4.22 43.73
CA PHE A 1100 -22.38 -3.75 42.72
C PHE A 1100 -21.77 -3.75 41.30
N GLU A 1101 -20.44 -3.66 41.18
CA GLU A 1101 -19.71 -3.68 39.91
C GLU A 1101 -19.70 -5.10 39.33
N GLU A 1102 -19.32 -6.10 40.14
CA GLU A 1102 -19.41 -7.53 39.78
C GLU A 1102 -20.84 -7.97 39.43
N TYR A 1103 -21.86 -7.30 39.99
CA TYR A 1103 -23.25 -7.53 39.61
C TYR A 1103 -23.59 -7.01 38.21
N LEU A 1104 -23.04 -5.86 37.81
CA LEU A 1104 -23.25 -5.31 36.46
C LEU A 1104 -22.51 -6.15 35.42
N GLU A 1105 -21.27 -6.56 35.71
CA GLU A 1105 -20.50 -7.50 34.87
C GLU A 1105 -21.28 -8.81 34.68
N ALA A 1106 -21.79 -9.39 35.78
CA ALA A 1106 -22.62 -10.59 35.71
C ALA A 1106 -23.99 -10.37 35.06
N ILE A 1107 -24.47 -9.14 34.86
CA ILE A 1107 -25.66 -8.89 34.04
C ILE A 1107 -25.29 -8.99 32.58
N ASP A 1108 -24.21 -8.31 32.17
CA ASP A 1108 -23.78 -8.23 30.78
C ASP A 1108 -23.38 -9.62 30.26
N GLU A 1109 -22.65 -10.41 31.05
CA GLU A 1109 -22.32 -11.81 30.72
C GLU A 1109 -23.55 -12.72 30.65
N CYS A 1110 -24.60 -12.41 31.40
CA CYS A 1110 -25.80 -13.24 31.47
C CYS A 1110 -26.86 -12.90 30.42
N LYS A 1111 -26.68 -11.79 29.71
CA LYS A 1111 -27.72 -11.18 28.90
C LYS A 1111 -27.82 -11.89 27.56
N SER A 1112 -28.95 -12.53 27.29
CA SER A 1112 -29.28 -12.97 25.93
C SER A 1112 -29.67 -11.78 25.06
N ASP A 1113 -29.54 -11.89 23.74
CA ASP A 1113 -30.03 -10.91 22.76
C ASP A 1113 -31.50 -10.50 23.01
N LEU A 1114 -32.34 -11.48 23.38
CA LEU A 1114 -33.75 -11.26 23.74
C LEU A 1114 -33.97 -10.38 24.98
N ALA A 1115 -32.98 -10.26 25.86
CA ALA A 1115 -33.06 -9.53 27.13
C ALA A 1115 -32.49 -8.12 27.05
N GLU A 1116 -31.76 -7.76 25.97
CA GLU A 1116 -31.21 -6.42 25.78
C GLU A 1116 -32.25 -5.31 25.81
N GLU A 1117 -33.44 -5.64 25.28
CA GLU A 1117 -34.56 -4.72 25.12
C GLU A 1117 -35.62 -4.86 26.23
N VAL A 1118 -35.50 -5.83 27.13
CA VAL A 1118 -36.52 -6.12 28.16
C VAL A 1118 -36.01 -5.71 29.53
N TRP A 1119 -36.75 -4.84 30.23
CA TRP A 1119 -36.41 -4.46 31.59
C TRP A 1119 -37.64 -4.19 32.46
N PHE A 1120 -37.45 -4.24 33.77
CA PHE A 1120 -38.47 -3.85 34.73
C PHE A 1120 -38.68 -2.33 34.71
N SER A 1121 -39.79 -1.87 34.12
CA SER A 1121 -40.16 -0.46 34.08
C SER A 1121 -41.33 -0.13 35.01
N ASN A 1122 -41.56 1.16 35.29
CA ASN A 1122 -42.75 1.56 36.04
C ASN A 1122 -44.05 1.18 35.29
N GLU A 1123 -44.05 1.21 33.96
CA GLU A 1123 -45.20 0.82 33.15
C GLU A 1123 -45.44 -0.70 33.17
N PHE A 1124 -44.38 -1.49 33.31
CA PHE A 1124 -44.47 -2.95 33.50
C PHE A 1124 -45.38 -3.32 34.68
N PHE A 1125 -45.39 -2.49 35.73
CA PHE A 1125 -46.17 -2.67 36.95
C PHE A 1125 -47.41 -1.75 37.09
N ASP A 1126 -47.61 -0.74 36.23
CA ASP A 1126 -48.67 0.28 36.36
C ASP A 1126 -50.06 -0.25 35.96
N ARG A 1127 -50.71 -0.98 36.88
CA ARG A 1127 -52.08 -1.50 36.70
C ARG A 1127 -52.93 -1.36 37.96
N ASP A 1128 -53.73 -0.31 38.03
CA ASP A 1128 -54.63 -0.01 39.18
C ASP A 1128 -55.72 -1.07 39.46
N ASP A 1129 -55.94 -2.02 38.55
CA ASP A 1129 -57.02 -3.01 38.61
C ASP A 1129 -56.57 -4.41 39.05
N ARG A 1130 -55.27 -4.66 39.24
CA ARG A 1130 -54.69 -5.98 39.57
C ARG A 1130 -53.31 -5.87 40.22
N GLN A 1131 -52.88 -6.95 40.86
CA GLN A 1131 -51.53 -7.11 41.38
C GLN A 1131 -50.70 -7.95 40.42
N ILE A 1132 -49.43 -7.57 40.22
CA ILE A 1132 -48.46 -8.39 39.50
C ILE A 1132 -47.79 -9.31 40.52
N VAL A 1133 -47.82 -10.61 40.24
CA VAL A 1133 -47.21 -11.64 41.06
C VAL A 1133 -46.08 -12.27 40.26
N ILE A 1134 -44.87 -12.23 40.79
CA ILE A 1134 -43.70 -12.88 40.23
C ILE A 1134 -43.39 -14.07 41.15
N SER A 1135 -43.51 -15.29 40.63
CA SER A 1135 -43.30 -16.52 41.41
C SER A 1135 -42.18 -17.34 40.79
N GLN A 1136 -41.27 -17.82 41.62
CA GLN A 1136 -40.20 -18.70 41.19
C GLN A 1136 -40.80 -19.98 40.58
N THR A 1137 -40.15 -20.52 39.55
CA THR A 1137 -40.58 -21.77 38.90
C THR A 1137 -39.69 -22.93 39.34
N GLY A 1138 -40.21 -24.17 39.31
CA GLY A 1138 -39.42 -25.37 39.61
C GLY A 1138 -39.92 -26.20 40.81
N MET A 1139 -39.15 -27.23 41.18
CA MET A 1139 -39.48 -28.15 42.29
C MET A 1139 -39.16 -27.55 43.67
N ASP A 1140 -38.34 -26.51 43.71
CA ASP A 1140 -37.87 -25.80 44.92
C ASP A 1140 -38.39 -24.33 44.93
N ALA A 1141 -39.55 -24.08 44.30
CA ALA A 1141 -40.16 -22.76 44.21
C ALA A 1141 -40.68 -22.27 45.58
N ASP A 1142 -39.83 -21.55 46.29
CA ASP A 1142 -40.08 -21.13 47.68
C ASP A 1142 -40.34 -19.62 47.79
N GLU A 1143 -40.25 -18.85 46.70
CA GLU A 1143 -40.40 -17.40 46.73
C GLU A 1143 -41.53 -16.84 45.86
N LYS A 1144 -42.18 -15.78 46.37
CA LYS A 1144 -43.21 -15.05 45.65
C LYS A 1144 -43.21 -13.55 45.99
N TYR A 1145 -43.09 -12.71 44.97
CA TYR A 1145 -43.20 -11.26 45.09
C TYR A 1145 -44.55 -10.79 44.56
N THR A 1146 -45.29 -10.00 45.34
CA THR A 1146 -46.56 -9.38 44.91
C THR A 1146 -46.43 -7.86 44.91
N PHE A 1147 -46.51 -7.27 43.73
CA PHE A 1147 -46.35 -5.84 43.48
C PHE A 1147 -47.71 -5.15 43.35
N ASN A 1148 -47.88 -4.02 44.05
CA ASN A 1148 -48.98 -3.08 43.89
C ASN A 1148 -48.52 -1.88 43.04
N SER A 1149 -49.43 -1.29 42.26
CA SER A 1149 -49.14 -0.12 41.41
C SER A 1149 -48.71 1.14 42.17
N ASP A 1150 -48.91 1.22 43.49
CA ASP A 1150 -48.54 2.37 44.33
C ASP A 1150 -47.09 2.35 44.85
N GLY A 1151 -46.25 1.43 44.34
CA GLY A 1151 -44.87 1.25 44.79
C GLY A 1151 -44.74 0.43 46.08
N SER A 1152 -45.82 -0.16 46.58
CA SER A 1152 -45.80 -1.10 47.70
C SER A 1152 -45.94 -2.54 47.22
N GLY A 1153 -45.58 -3.50 48.07
CA GLY A 1153 -45.76 -4.92 47.78
C GLY A 1153 -45.57 -5.79 49.01
N PHE A 1154 -45.64 -7.10 48.80
CA PHE A 1154 -45.27 -8.07 49.82
C PHE A 1154 -44.55 -9.27 49.20
N TYR A 1155 -43.48 -9.68 49.86
CA TYR A 1155 -42.73 -10.89 49.60
C TYR A 1155 -43.26 -12.00 50.51
N THR A 1156 -43.56 -13.15 49.92
CA THR A 1156 -44.04 -14.34 50.62
C THR A 1156 -42.99 -15.44 50.46
N ASP A 1157 -42.43 -15.84 51.60
CA ASP A 1157 -41.61 -17.06 51.72
C ASP A 1157 -42.57 -18.26 51.88
N LEU A 1158 -42.54 -19.16 50.90
CA LEU A 1158 -43.32 -20.38 50.81
C LEU A 1158 -42.62 -21.59 51.45
N GLY A 1159 -41.33 -21.47 51.79
CA GLY A 1159 -40.54 -22.47 52.53
C GLY A 1159 -40.88 -22.52 54.03
N GLU A 1160 -41.39 -21.42 54.60
CA GLU A 1160 -41.88 -21.37 56.00
C GLU A 1160 -43.34 -21.85 56.17
N GLU A 1161 -43.62 -22.60 57.26
CA GLU A 1161 -44.97 -23.11 57.59
C GLU A 1161 -45.47 -22.63 58.97
N PRO A 1162 -46.48 -21.73 59.05
CA PRO A 1162 -47.22 -21.13 57.94
C PRO A 1162 -46.42 -20.04 57.23
N SER A 1163 -46.67 -19.85 55.92
CA SER A 1163 -46.02 -18.82 55.12
C SER A 1163 -46.16 -17.43 55.76
N VAL A 1164 -45.10 -16.63 55.66
CA VAL A 1164 -45.01 -15.30 56.26
C VAL A 1164 -44.89 -14.26 55.15
N ASP A 1165 -45.73 -13.22 55.22
CA ASP A 1165 -45.69 -12.09 54.29
C ASP A 1165 -44.89 -10.93 54.89
N TYR A 1166 -43.87 -10.46 54.16
CA TYR A 1166 -43.06 -9.30 54.49
C TYR A 1166 -43.40 -8.14 53.56
N ASN A 1167 -43.72 -6.97 54.10
CA ASN A 1167 -44.00 -5.80 53.26
C ASN A 1167 -42.71 -5.25 52.66
N PHE A 1168 -42.76 -4.85 51.39
CA PHE A 1168 -41.69 -4.13 50.72
C PHE A 1168 -42.20 -2.87 50.03
N THR A 1169 -41.28 -1.97 49.70
CA THR A 1169 -41.48 -0.91 48.71
C THR A 1169 -40.60 -1.19 47.51
N TRP A 1170 -41.02 -0.81 46.31
CA TRP A 1170 -40.26 -1.06 45.09
C TRP A 1170 -40.19 0.19 44.22
N THR A 1171 -39.14 0.29 43.42
CA THR A 1171 -38.94 1.33 42.40
C THR A 1171 -38.25 0.73 41.18
N ALA A 1172 -38.75 1.02 39.99
CA ALA A 1172 -38.06 0.71 38.74
C ALA A 1172 -37.13 1.87 38.35
N ASP A 1173 -35.85 1.57 38.17
CA ASP A 1173 -34.83 2.46 37.62
C ASP A 1173 -34.69 2.17 36.13
N SER A 1174 -35.33 3.02 35.31
CA SER A 1174 -35.32 2.86 33.86
C SER A 1174 -34.00 3.27 33.20
N GLU A 1175 -33.16 4.07 33.88
CA GLU A 1175 -31.86 4.51 33.34
C GLU A 1175 -30.84 3.38 33.44
N ASN A 1176 -30.83 2.68 34.57
CA ASN A 1176 -29.95 1.52 34.78
C ASN A 1176 -30.62 0.17 34.45
N LYS A 1177 -31.87 0.17 33.96
CA LYS A 1177 -32.69 -1.02 33.66
C LYS A 1177 -32.87 -1.99 34.87
N LEU A 1178 -32.88 -1.47 36.10
CA LEU A 1178 -32.97 -2.26 37.34
C LEU A 1178 -34.32 -2.11 38.07
N LEU A 1179 -34.77 -3.19 38.71
CA LEU A 1179 -35.82 -3.15 39.73
C LEU A 1179 -35.20 -3.16 41.12
N VAL A 1180 -35.54 -2.17 41.95
CA VAL A 1180 -35.08 -2.10 43.34
C VAL A 1180 -36.24 -2.42 44.27
N VAL A 1181 -36.11 -3.51 45.03
CA VAL A 1181 -37.09 -3.95 46.03
C VAL A 1181 -36.49 -3.76 47.43
N THR A 1182 -37.18 -3.05 48.31
CA THR A 1182 -36.75 -2.83 49.70
C THR A 1182 -37.71 -3.51 50.67
N ILE A 1183 -37.30 -4.66 51.19
CA ILE A 1183 -38.07 -5.48 52.14
C ILE A 1183 -37.84 -4.96 53.56
N THR A 1184 -38.93 -4.70 54.29
CA THR A 1184 -38.87 -4.23 55.69
C THR A 1184 -39.56 -5.21 56.65
N ALA A 1185 -38.77 -5.88 57.49
CA ALA A 1185 -39.22 -6.88 58.45
C ALA A 1185 -38.74 -6.54 59.88
N GLY A 1186 -39.45 -5.64 60.57
CA GLY A 1186 -39.08 -5.24 61.93
C GLY A 1186 -37.88 -4.27 61.96
N GLU A 1187 -36.71 -4.72 62.46
CA GLU A 1187 -35.45 -3.95 62.40
C GLU A 1187 -34.59 -4.34 61.17
N LEU A 1188 -34.95 -5.42 60.46
CA LEU A 1188 -34.29 -5.87 59.24
C LEU A 1188 -34.76 -5.03 58.04
N THR A 1189 -33.80 -4.64 57.23
CA THR A 1189 -34.01 -3.99 55.93
C THR A 1189 -33.11 -4.70 54.93
N ALA A 1190 -33.70 -5.28 53.89
CA ALA A 1190 -33.02 -5.89 52.77
C ALA A 1190 -33.38 -5.13 51.48
N ILE A 1191 -32.44 -5.02 50.55
CA ILE A 1191 -32.58 -4.36 49.26
C ILE A 1191 -32.15 -5.34 48.18
N ASP A 1192 -33.05 -5.66 47.26
CA ASP A 1192 -32.76 -6.50 46.09
C ASP A 1192 -32.72 -5.61 44.85
N TYR A 1193 -31.60 -5.65 44.13
CA TYR A 1193 -31.45 -5.08 42.79
C TYR A 1193 -31.67 -6.21 41.81
N MET A 1194 -32.63 -6.11 40.90
CA MET A 1194 -33.01 -7.20 40.00
C MET A 1194 -33.01 -6.72 38.54
N ALA A 1195 -32.43 -7.51 37.64
CA ALA A 1195 -32.37 -7.26 36.20
C ALA A 1195 -32.88 -8.49 35.44
N ILE A 1196 -33.54 -8.27 34.31
CA ILE A 1196 -33.94 -9.36 33.40
C ILE A 1196 -32.75 -9.66 32.51
N VAL A 1197 -32.34 -10.92 32.44
CA VAL A 1197 -31.18 -11.38 31.64
C VAL A 1197 -31.55 -12.40 30.58
N GLY A 1198 -32.80 -12.90 30.58
CA GLY A 1198 -33.30 -13.81 29.53
C GLY A 1198 -34.82 -13.95 29.55
N THR A 1199 -35.45 -14.21 28.39
CA THR A 1199 -36.90 -14.46 28.30
C THR A 1199 -37.31 -15.21 27.02
N ASP A 1200 -38.34 -16.05 27.11
CA ASP A 1200 -39.07 -16.65 25.97
C ASP A 1200 -40.44 -15.97 25.74
N GLY A 1201 -40.64 -14.80 26.36
CA GLY A 1201 -41.92 -14.09 26.39
C GLY A 1201 -42.93 -14.60 27.42
N LYS A 1202 -42.66 -15.74 28.09
CA LYS A 1202 -43.50 -16.35 29.13
C LYS A 1202 -42.81 -16.41 30.50
N LEU A 1203 -41.54 -16.81 30.51
CA LEU A 1203 -40.65 -16.92 31.66
C LEU A 1203 -39.60 -15.81 31.61
N LEU A 1204 -39.12 -15.38 32.78
CA LEU A 1204 -38.04 -14.41 32.92
C LEU A 1204 -36.90 -15.04 33.72
N SER A 1205 -35.70 -15.06 33.14
CA SER A 1205 -34.47 -15.24 33.90
C SER A 1205 -34.08 -13.90 34.50
N VAL A 1206 -33.92 -13.87 35.82
CA VAL A 1206 -33.65 -12.64 36.58
C VAL A 1206 -32.35 -12.80 37.34
N LYS A 1207 -31.45 -11.83 37.17
CA LYS A 1207 -30.21 -11.69 37.92
C LYS A 1207 -30.40 -10.67 39.03
N ALA A 1208 -30.02 -11.00 40.26
CA ALA A 1208 -30.29 -10.15 41.40
C ALA A 1208 -29.15 -10.07 42.41
N LEU A 1209 -28.95 -8.88 42.96
CA LEU A 1209 -28.05 -8.61 44.07
C LEU A 1209 -28.85 -8.19 45.30
N SER A 1210 -28.85 -9.03 46.33
CA SER A 1210 -29.51 -8.78 47.61
C SER A 1210 -28.53 -8.22 48.65
N LYS A 1211 -28.91 -7.14 49.32
CA LYS A 1211 -28.12 -6.51 50.39
C LYS A 1211 -28.95 -6.40 51.66
N ALA A 1212 -28.46 -6.93 52.77
CA ALA A 1212 -29.12 -6.82 54.07
C ALA A 1212 -28.32 -5.97 55.07
N ASN A 1213 -29.01 -5.25 55.96
CA ASN A 1213 -28.36 -4.49 57.04
C ASN A 1213 -27.70 -5.40 58.09
N GLU A 1214 -26.88 -4.84 59.02
CA GLU A 1214 -26.16 -5.61 60.08
C GLU A 1214 -27.06 -6.52 60.94
N THR A 1215 -28.38 -6.27 60.98
CA THR A 1215 -29.35 -7.13 61.66
C THR A 1215 -29.83 -8.32 60.83
N GLY A 1216 -29.73 -8.25 59.50
CA GLY A 1216 -29.98 -9.35 58.56
C GLY A 1216 -28.76 -10.26 58.40
N TRP A 1217 -27.61 -9.72 57.98
CA TRP A 1217 -26.37 -10.49 57.80
C TRP A 1217 -25.25 -9.96 58.72
N PRO A 1218 -25.24 -10.36 60.00
CA PRO A 1218 -24.32 -9.79 60.98
C PRO A 1218 -22.86 -10.19 60.71
N GLY A 1219 -22.07 -9.24 60.19
CA GLY A 1219 -20.61 -9.36 60.03
C GLY A 1219 -20.16 -9.96 58.71
N ILE A 1220 -20.99 -9.87 57.66
CA ILE A 1220 -20.72 -10.33 56.29
C ILE A 1220 -20.84 -9.11 55.35
N GLY A 1221 -19.85 -8.91 54.47
CA GLY A 1221 -19.71 -7.78 53.54
C GLY A 1221 -19.15 -6.47 54.17
N GLU A 1222 -18.45 -5.66 53.38
CA GLU A 1222 -18.33 -4.21 53.65
C GLU A 1222 -19.68 -3.51 53.33
N ASP A 1223 -19.86 -2.23 53.67
CA ASP A 1223 -21.17 -1.52 53.63
C ASP A 1223 -21.89 -1.55 52.25
N ASP A 1224 -21.24 -2.01 51.17
CA ASP A 1224 -21.72 -1.99 49.79
C ASP A 1224 -21.73 -3.36 49.06
N GLU A 1225 -21.49 -4.50 49.73
CA GLU A 1225 -21.51 -5.85 49.13
C GLU A 1225 -22.78 -6.66 49.48
N GLY A 1226 -23.12 -7.68 48.69
CA GLY A 1226 -24.36 -8.46 48.83
C GLY A 1226 -24.28 -9.90 48.30
N ASP A 1227 -25.41 -10.60 48.35
CA ASP A 1227 -25.60 -11.94 47.76
C ASP A 1227 -26.06 -11.78 46.30
N LEU A 1228 -25.31 -12.34 45.36
CA LEU A 1228 -25.61 -12.35 43.94
C LEU A 1228 -26.24 -13.70 43.57
N TRP A 1229 -27.45 -13.70 43.03
CA TRP A 1229 -28.20 -14.91 42.72
C TRP A 1229 -29.02 -14.74 41.43
N SER A 1230 -29.53 -15.85 40.91
CA SER A 1230 -30.33 -15.87 39.69
C SER A 1230 -31.48 -16.87 39.77
N HIS A 1231 -32.66 -16.50 39.29
CA HIS A 1231 -33.81 -17.42 39.23
C HIS A 1231 -34.69 -17.22 38.00
N VAL A 1232 -35.40 -18.28 37.60
CA VAL A 1232 -36.44 -18.22 36.56
C VAL A 1232 -37.81 -18.03 37.18
N TYR A 1233 -38.45 -16.93 36.81
CA TYR A 1233 -39.75 -16.52 37.33
C TYR A 1233 -40.86 -16.63 36.28
N MET A 1234 -42.05 -16.95 36.78
CA MET A 1234 -43.32 -16.84 36.06
C MET A 1234 -44.12 -15.66 36.60
N ILE A 1235 -44.74 -14.92 35.68
CA ILE A 1235 -45.59 -13.78 36.03
C ILE A 1235 -47.07 -14.18 35.99
N GLU A 1236 -47.78 -13.87 37.07
CA GLU A 1236 -49.23 -14.01 37.19
C GLU A 1236 -49.88 -12.65 37.46
N GLN A 1237 -51.12 -12.48 37.00
CA GLN A 1237 -51.98 -11.35 37.39
C GLN A 1237 -53.05 -11.82 38.37
N VAL A 1238 -53.10 -11.19 39.54
CA VAL A 1238 -54.12 -11.46 40.56
C VAL A 1238 -55.05 -10.27 40.69
N PHE A 1239 -56.35 -10.51 40.48
CA PHE A 1239 -57.36 -9.51 40.74
C PHE A 1239 -57.72 -9.56 42.23
N PRO A 1240 -57.61 -8.45 42.98
CA PRO A 1240 -58.07 -8.43 44.37
C PRO A 1240 -59.58 -8.74 44.43
N GLU A 1241 -59.98 -9.76 45.19
CA GLU A 1241 -61.40 -10.06 45.41
C GLU A 1241 -62.11 -8.85 46.06
N GLU A 1242 -63.23 -8.38 45.47
CA GLU A 1242 -64.07 -7.27 46.01
C GLU A 1242 -64.52 -7.44 47.47
#